data_AF-A0AAU2RNF5-F1
#
_entry.id   AF-A0AAU2RNF5-F1
#
_cell.length_a   1.000
_cell.length_b   1.000
_cell.length_c   1.000
_cell.angle_alpha   90.00
_cell.angle_beta   90.00
_cell.angle_gamma   90.00
#
_symmetry.space_group_name_H-M   'P 1'
#
loop_
_entity.id
_entity.type
_entity.pdbx_description
1 polymer ?
#
loop_
_entity_poly.entity_id
_entity_poly.type
_entity_poly.pdbx_seq_one_letter_code
_entity_poly.pdbx_strand_id
1 'polypeptide(L)'
;MSDVRVIIQRDSERDERVVTTGTTAADLFAGERTVVAARVAGELKDLAYEVQDGETVEAVEISSEDGLNILRHSTAHVMAQAVQELFPEAKLGIGPPVRDGFYYDFDVEKPFTPEDLKAVEKKMQEIQKRGQRFSRRVVTDEAAREELANEPYKLELIGLKGSASSDDGADVEVGAGELTIYDNLDAKTGDLCWKDLCRGPHLPTTRNIPAFKLMRNAAAYWRGSEKNPMLQRIYGTAWPSKEELKAHLDFLAEAEKRDHRKLGNELDLFSIPDEIGSGLAVFHPRGGIIRRVMEDYSRRRHEEEGYEFVYTPHATKGKLFEVSGHLDWYADGMYPPMQLDEGVDYYLKPMNCPMHNLIFDARGRSYRELPLRLFEFGTVYRYEKSGVVHGLTRARGFTQDDAHIYCTREQMADELDKTLTFVLNLLRDYGLTDFYLELSTKDPEKFVGSDEAWEEATETLRQVAEKQGLPLVPDPGGAAFYGPKISVQAKDAIGRTWQMSTVQLDFNLPERFDLEYTGPDGSKQRPVMIHRALFGSIERFFAVLLEHYAGAFPAWLAPVQAVGIPIGDAHVEYLQKFAAEAKKKGLRVDVDASSDRMQKKIRNAQKAKVPFMVIAGDEDMAAGAVSFRYRDGSQENGIPVEEAIAKIAKVVEDRVQI
;
A
#
# COMPACT_ATOMS: atom_id res chain seq x y z
N MET A 1 -15.06 -51.26 18.40
CA MET A 1 -15.00 -49.89 17.86
C MET A 1 -14.71 -50.03 16.39
N SER A 2 -15.45 -49.35 15.52
CA SER A 2 -15.11 -49.31 14.10
C SER A 2 -13.79 -48.56 13.90
N ASP A 3 -13.05 -48.94 12.88
CA ASP A 3 -11.84 -48.24 12.46
C ASP A 3 -12.19 -47.36 11.26
N VAL A 4 -11.55 -46.20 11.16
CA VAL A 4 -11.63 -45.28 10.02
C VAL A 4 -10.23 -45.08 9.45
N ARG A 5 -10.12 -45.00 8.12
CA ARG A 5 -8.88 -44.72 7.40
C ARG A 5 -8.82 -43.24 7.09
N VAL A 6 -7.75 -42.60 7.49
CA VAL A 6 -7.52 -41.18 7.22
C VAL A 6 -6.18 -40.99 6.52
N ILE A 7 -6.12 -40.00 5.65
CA ILE A 7 -4.91 -39.64 4.92
C ILE A 7 -4.34 -38.40 5.58
N ILE A 8 -3.19 -38.52 6.23
CA ILE A 8 -2.45 -37.37 6.74
C ILE A 8 -1.58 -36.84 5.60
N GLN A 9 -1.85 -35.61 5.17
CA GLN A 9 -1.10 -34.93 4.12
C GLN A 9 -0.12 -33.94 4.76
N ARG A 10 1.15 -34.05 4.39
CA ARG A 10 2.22 -33.10 4.75
C ARG A 10 2.99 -32.76 3.50
N ASP A 11 2.91 -31.52 3.04
CA ASP A 11 3.56 -31.08 1.80
C ASP A 11 3.29 -32.05 0.63
N SER A 12 4.28 -32.83 0.20
CA SER A 12 4.19 -33.84 -0.87
C SER A 12 3.99 -35.28 -0.35
N GLU A 13 4.04 -35.49 0.96
CA GLU A 13 3.95 -36.80 1.60
C GLU A 13 2.51 -37.13 2.03
N ARG A 14 2.12 -38.38 1.80
CA ARG A 14 0.81 -38.95 2.16
C ARG A 14 1.02 -40.15 3.05
N ASP A 15 0.52 -40.09 4.27
CA ASP A 15 0.54 -41.18 5.25
C ASP A 15 -0.88 -41.66 5.54
N GLU A 16 -1.20 -42.89 5.15
CA GLU A 16 -2.51 -43.49 5.41
C GLU A 16 -2.49 -44.16 6.80
N ARG A 17 -3.35 -43.70 7.70
CA ARG A 17 -3.47 -44.25 9.05
C ARG A 17 -4.86 -44.83 9.31
N VAL A 18 -4.88 -45.99 9.93
CA VAL A 18 -6.09 -46.60 10.48
C VAL A 18 -6.21 -46.15 11.93
N VAL A 19 -7.26 -45.38 12.24
CA VAL A 19 -7.53 -44.84 13.58
C VAL A 19 -8.90 -45.27 14.06
N THR A 20 -9.14 -45.22 15.37
CA THR A 20 -10.42 -45.62 15.94
C THR A 20 -11.49 -44.54 15.66
N THR A 21 -12.73 -44.92 15.38
CA THR A 21 -13.85 -43.96 15.28
C THR A 21 -13.92 -43.07 16.53
N GLY A 22 -14.06 -41.76 16.33
CA GLY A 22 -14.01 -40.74 17.39
C GLY A 22 -12.62 -40.17 17.66
N THR A 23 -11.60 -40.60 16.89
CA THR A 23 -10.29 -39.92 16.87
C THR A 23 -10.48 -38.48 16.38
N THR A 24 -9.93 -37.52 17.11
CA THR A 24 -9.97 -36.11 16.74
C THR A 24 -8.75 -35.71 15.91
N ALA A 25 -8.83 -34.58 15.22
CA ALA A 25 -7.65 -33.99 14.57
C ALA A 25 -6.51 -33.72 15.58
N ALA A 26 -6.82 -33.36 16.83
CA ALA A 26 -5.82 -33.22 17.90
C ALA A 26 -5.03 -34.51 18.15
N ASP A 27 -5.70 -35.66 18.10
CA ASP A 27 -5.08 -36.97 18.35
C ASP A 27 -4.15 -37.38 17.21
N LEU A 28 -4.46 -37.01 15.97
CA LEU A 28 -3.62 -37.27 14.79
C LEU A 28 -2.26 -36.54 14.86
N PHE A 29 -2.25 -35.34 15.44
CA PHE A 29 -1.08 -34.47 15.58
C PHE A 29 -0.56 -34.41 17.03
N ALA A 30 -0.85 -35.43 17.84
CA ALA A 30 -0.49 -35.46 19.25
C ALA A 30 1.02 -35.26 19.44
N GLY A 31 1.40 -34.24 20.23
CA GLY A 31 2.78 -33.85 20.49
C GLY A 31 3.30 -32.69 19.65
N GLU A 32 2.61 -32.32 18.57
CA GLU A 32 2.98 -31.21 17.67
C GLU A 32 2.33 -29.90 18.14
N ARG A 33 2.97 -29.24 19.11
CA ARG A 33 2.41 -28.04 19.78
C ARG A 33 2.21 -26.82 18.87
N THR A 34 2.81 -26.82 17.69
CA THR A 34 2.68 -25.75 16.68
C THR A 34 1.40 -25.88 15.87
N VAL A 35 0.78 -27.06 15.84
CA VAL A 35 -0.47 -27.31 15.12
C VAL A 35 -1.63 -26.77 15.93
N VAL A 36 -2.45 -25.91 15.31
CA VAL A 36 -3.56 -25.21 15.99
C VAL A 36 -4.93 -25.50 15.41
N ALA A 37 -4.98 -26.02 14.18
CA ALA A 37 -6.18 -26.45 13.49
C ALA A 37 -5.83 -27.54 12.47
N ALA A 38 -6.83 -28.08 11.81
CA ALA A 38 -6.65 -29.02 10.71
C ALA A 38 -7.40 -28.54 9.47
N ARG A 39 -6.84 -28.78 8.29
CA ARG A 39 -7.58 -28.65 7.03
C ARG A 39 -8.09 -30.02 6.64
N VAL A 40 -9.40 -30.16 6.55
CA VAL A 40 -10.08 -31.41 6.19
C VAL A 40 -10.84 -31.18 4.90
N ALA A 41 -10.48 -31.93 3.85
CA ALA A 41 -11.09 -31.79 2.52
C ALA A 41 -11.10 -30.34 1.98
N GLY A 42 -10.07 -29.55 2.28
CA GLY A 42 -9.94 -28.14 1.88
C GLY A 42 -10.52 -27.13 2.87
N GLU A 43 -11.31 -27.55 3.87
CA GLU A 43 -11.93 -26.67 4.86
C GLU A 43 -11.15 -26.64 6.19
N LEU A 44 -11.02 -25.46 6.79
CA LEU A 44 -10.43 -25.32 8.12
C LEU A 44 -11.41 -25.80 9.20
N LYS A 45 -10.93 -26.67 10.10
CA LYS A 45 -11.67 -27.26 11.22
C LYS A 45 -10.87 -27.15 12.53
N ASP A 46 -11.57 -27.07 13.66
CA ASP A 46 -10.94 -27.12 14.97
C ASP A 46 -10.22 -28.45 15.20
N LEU A 47 -9.21 -28.45 16.08
CA LEU A 47 -8.55 -29.70 16.48
C LEU A 47 -9.49 -30.69 17.21
N ALA A 48 -10.63 -30.21 17.71
CA ALA A 48 -11.65 -31.07 18.31
C ALA A 48 -12.53 -31.80 17.27
N TYR A 49 -12.36 -31.54 15.97
CA TYR A 49 -13.11 -32.22 14.91
C TYR A 49 -12.79 -33.72 14.88
N GLU A 50 -13.83 -34.54 14.94
CA GLU A 50 -13.73 -36.00 14.78
C GLU A 50 -13.60 -36.34 13.30
N VAL A 51 -12.49 -37.00 12.93
CA VAL A 51 -12.19 -37.32 11.54
C VAL A 51 -13.02 -38.52 11.05
N GLN A 52 -13.44 -38.45 9.79
CA GLN A 52 -14.28 -39.45 9.14
C GLN A 52 -13.48 -40.34 8.18
N ASP A 53 -14.05 -41.50 7.84
CA ASP A 53 -13.41 -42.47 6.93
C ASP A 53 -13.19 -41.87 5.54
N GLY A 54 -11.97 -42.00 5.03
CA GLY A 54 -11.54 -41.49 3.73
C GLY A 54 -11.13 -40.01 3.70
N GLU A 55 -11.23 -39.28 4.82
CA GLU A 55 -10.86 -37.87 4.85
C GLU A 55 -9.34 -37.66 4.73
N THR A 56 -8.96 -36.60 4.00
CA THR A 56 -7.60 -36.09 3.97
C THR A 56 -7.47 -34.92 4.94
N VAL A 57 -6.48 -35.01 5.82
CA VAL A 57 -6.25 -34.09 6.94
C VAL A 57 -4.84 -33.50 6.83
N GLU A 58 -4.74 -32.17 6.79
CA GLU A 58 -3.49 -31.42 6.80
C GLU A 58 -3.34 -30.66 8.13
N ALA A 59 -2.13 -30.62 8.65
CA ALA A 59 -1.81 -29.82 9.83
C ALA A 59 -1.78 -28.33 9.49
N VAL A 60 -2.44 -27.50 10.29
CA VAL A 60 -2.34 -26.04 10.20
C VAL A 60 -1.47 -25.54 11.34
N GLU A 61 -0.24 -25.14 11.02
CA GLU A 61 0.69 -24.56 12.00
C GLU A 61 0.32 -23.11 12.33
N ILE A 62 0.54 -22.68 13.57
CA ILE A 62 0.26 -21.32 14.06
C ILE A 62 0.97 -20.20 13.27
N SER A 63 2.12 -20.52 12.65
CA SER A 63 2.92 -19.61 11.83
C SER A 63 2.49 -19.55 10.37
N SER A 64 1.62 -20.45 9.92
CA SER A 64 1.02 -20.38 8.58
C SER A 64 0.03 -19.21 8.48
N GLU A 65 -0.31 -18.77 7.27
CA GLU A 65 -1.29 -17.70 7.05
C GLU A 65 -2.64 -18.01 7.71
N ASP A 66 -3.16 -19.22 7.51
CA ASP A 66 -4.39 -19.68 8.16
C ASP A 66 -4.23 -19.79 9.68
N GLY A 67 -3.08 -20.26 10.17
CA GLY A 67 -2.80 -20.32 11.61
C GLY A 67 -2.76 -18.94 12.26
N LEU A 68 -2.19 -17.94 11.60
CA LEU A 68 -2.18 -16.55 12.06
C LEU A 68 -3.60 -15.98 12.11
N ASN A 69 -4.43 -16.24 11.09
CA ASN A 69 -5.83 -15.82 11.07
C ASN A 69 -6.61 -16.43 12.25
N ILE A 70 -6.43 -17.72 12.52
CA ILE A 70 -7.05 -18.42 13.66
C ILE A 70 -6.57 -17.85 15.00
N LEU A 71 -5.26 -17.60 15.15
CA LEU A 71 -4.67 -16.97 16.32
C LEU A 71 -5.30 -15.59 16.59
N ARG A 72 -5.37 -14.75 15.55
CA ARG A 72 -5.89 -13.38 15.63
C ARG A 72 -7.37 -13.37 15.94
N HIS A 73 -8.15 -14.24 15.29
CA HIS A 73 -9.57 -14.38 15.54
C HIS A 73 -9.86 -14.88 16.97
N SER A 74 -9.11 -15.86 17.46
CA SER A 74 -9.19 -16.31 18.86
C SER A 74 -8.81 -15.22 19.86
N THR A 75 -7.85 -14.37 19.50
CA THR A 75 -7.48 -13.21 20.33
C THR A 75 -8.56 -12.14 20.32
N ALA A 76 -9.27 -11.94 19.20
CA ALA A 76 -10.42 -11.05 19.10
C ALA A 76 -11.55 -11.49 20.05
N HIS A 77 -11.84 -12.79 20.15
CA HIS A 77 -12.80 -13.33 21.12
C HIS A 77 -12.39 -13.07 22.58
N VAL A 78 -11.11 -13.27 22.91
CA VAL A 78 -10.60 -12.94 24.24
C VAL A 78 -10.73 -11.44 24.54
N MET A 79 -10.55 -10.58 23.53
CA MET A 79 -10.80 -9.14 23.66
C MET A 79 -12.27 -8.83 23.89
N ALA A 80 -13.19 -9.44 23.14
CA ALA A 80 -14.62 -9.24 23.30
C ALA A 80 -15.11 -9.67 24.69
N GLN A 81 -14.68 -10.84 25.17
CA GLN A 81 -14.94 -11.27 26.54
C GLN A 81 -14.36 -10.29 27.57
N ALA A 82 -13.13 -9.82 27.38
CA ALA A 82 -12.50 -8.86 28.28
C ALA A 82 -13.28 -7.54 28.35
N VAL A 83 -13.79 -7.07 27.20
CA VAL A 83 -14.65 -5.89 27.13
C VAL A 83 -15.95 -6.13 27.88
N GLN A 84 -16.67 -7.22 27.64
CA GLN A 84 -17.94 -7.48 28.34
C GLN A 84 -17.76 -7.76 29.85
N GLU A 85 -16.62 -8.33 30.30
CA GLU A 85 -16.31 -8.46 31.73
C GLU A 85 -16.06 -7.09 32.42
N LEU A 86 -15.61 -6.07 31.68
CA LEU A 86 -15.35 -4.71 32.20
C LEU A 86 -16.51 -3.74 31.95
N PHE A 87 -17.22 -3.91 30.85
CA PHE A 87 -18.30 -3.07 30.34
C PHE A 87 -19.51 -3.97 29.98
N PRO A 88 -20.29 -4.42 30.98
CA PRO A 88 -21.35 -5.43 30.75
C PRO A 88 -22.46 -5.00 29.79
N GLU A 89 -22.64 -3.69 29.58
CA GLU A 89 -23.63 -3.14 28.66
C GLU A 89 -23.17 -3.13 27.19
N ALA A 90 -21.88 -3.41 26.93
CA ALA A 90 -21.31 -3.39 25.59
C ALA A 90 -21.93 -4.49 24.71
N LYS A 91 -22.43 -4.11 23.52
CA LYS A 91 -22.97 -5.05 22.54
C LYS A 91 -21.93 -5.43 21.50
N LEU A 92 -21.92 -6.70 21.12
CA LEU A 92 -20.93 -7.27 20.20
C LEU A 92 -21.35 -7.06 18.75
N GLY A 93 -20.46 -6.47 17.96
CA GLY A 93 -20.54 -6.42 16.50
C GLY A 93 -19.78 -7.57 15.84
N ILE A 94 -18.86 -7.24 14.92
CA ILE A 94 -18.06 -8.19 14.13
C ILE A 94 -16.60 -8.10 14.57
N GLY A 95 -15.91 -9.24 14.64
CA GLY A 95 -14.52 -9.34 15.08
C GLY A 95 -13.58 -10.15 14.18
N PRO A 96 -13.30 -9.71 12.94
CA PRO A 96 -12.55 -10.51 11.99
C PRO A 96 -11.03 -10.35 12.18
N PRO A 97 -10.25 -11.37 11.82
CA PRO A 97 -8.82 -11.20 11.62
C PRO A 97 -8.56 -10.26 10.42
N VAL A 98 -7.44 -9.56 10.45
CA VAL A 98 -6.90 -8.76 9.34
C VAL A 98 -5.43 -9.12 9.13
N ARG A 99 -4.85 -8.71 8.00
CA ARG A 99 -3.48 -9.09 7.55
C ARG A 99 -2.40 -9.07 8.65
N ASP A 100 -2.41 -8.08 9.53
CA ASP A 100 -1.43 -7.90 10.61
C ASP A 100 -2.05 -7.86 12.01
N GLY A 101 -3.29 -8.33 12.18
CA GLY A 101 -3.96 -8.26 13.47
C GLY A 101 -5.43 -8.65 13.45
N PHE A 102 -6.23 -7.98 14.25
CA PHE A 102 -7.68 -8.16 14.33
C PHE A 102 -8.32 -6.85 14.79
N TYR A 103 -9.64 -6.77 14.65
CA TYR A 103 -10.42 -5.77 15.36
C TYR A 103 -11.68 -6.42 15.93
N TYR A 104 -12.41 -5.67 16.77
CA TYR A 104 -13.76 -6.02 17.17
C TYR A 104 -14.56 -4.73 17.36
N ASP A 105 -15.79 -4.71 16.84
CA ASP A 105 -16.73 -3.60 16.96
C ASP A 105 -17.63 -3.76 18.18
N PHE A 106 -17.81 -2.66 18.93
CA PHE A 106 -18.65 -2.62 20.12
C PHE A 106 -19.62 -1.45 20.05
N ASP A 107 -20.88 -1.71 20.37
CA ASP A 107 -21.82 -0.64 20.72
C ASP A 107 -21.69 -0.33 22.21
N VAL A 108 -21.27 0.89 22.50
CA VAL A 108 -21.04 1.40 23.85
C VAL A 108 -21.51 2.83 23.94
N GLU A 109 -22.15 3.19 25.05
CA GLU A 109 -22.62 4.56 25.29
C GLU A 109 -21.45 5.56 25.34
N LYS A 110 -20.32 5.13 25.92
CA LYS A 110 -19.11 5.95 26.06
C LYS A 110 -17.99 5.38 25.18
N PRO A 111 -17.42 6.19 24.27
CA PRO A 111 -16.24 5.81 23.50
C PRO A 111 -15.09 5.37 24.40
N PHE A 112 -14.35 4.36 23.96
CA PHE A 112 -13.17 3.88 24.69
C PHE A 112 -12.08 4.96 24.76
N THR A 113 -11.34 4.97 25.86
CA THR A 113 -10.16 5.81 26.07
C THR A 113 -8.88 4.97 26.01
N PRO A 114 -7.69 5.59 25.85
CA PRO A 114 -6.42 4.87 25.96
C PRO A 114 -6.24 4.13 27.30
N GLU A 115 -6.83 4.64 28.38
CA GLU A 115 -6.86 4.01 29.70
C GLU A 115 -7.73 2.75 29.69
N ASP A 116 -8.89 2.78 29.04
CA ASP A 116 -9.75 1.60 28.86
C ASP A 116 -9.03 0.51 28.09
N LEU A 117 -8.30 0.87 27.02
CA LEU A 117 -7.50 -0.09 26.26
C LEU A 117 -6.44 -0.79 27.14
N LYS A 118 -5.78 -0.06 28.04
CA LYS A 118 -4.84 -0.67 29.01
C LYS A 118 -5.56 -1.63 29.98
N ALA A 119 -6.77 -1.27 30.42
CA ALA A 119 -7.57 -2.13 31.30
C ALA A 119 -8.04 -3.40 30.60
N VAL A 120 -8.55 -3.28 29.36
CA VAL A 120 -8.96 -4.40 28.50
C VAL A 120 -7.77 -5.32 28.22
N GLU A 121 -6.61 -4.79 27.83
CA GLU A 121 -5.42 -5.60 27.57
C GLU A 121 -4.98 -6.39 28.81
N LYS A 122 -5.01 -5.76 30.00
CA LYS A 122 -4.73 -6.45 31.26
C LYS A 122 -5.73 -7.58 31.53
N LYS A 123 -7.00 -7.34 31.26
CA LYS A 123 -8.07 -8.32 31.43
C LYS A 123 -7.95 -9.49 30.46
N MET A 124 -7.57 -9.23 29.20
CA MET A 124 -7.23 -10.26 28.22
C MET A 124 -6.08 -11.15 28.71
N GLN A 125 -5.05 -10.57 29.32
CA GLN A 125 -3.94 -11.35 29.91
C GLN A 125 -4.39 -12.21 31.08
N GLU A 126 -5.38 -11.77 31.87
CA GLU A 126 -5.99 -12.59 32.91
C GLU A 126 -6.74 -13.78 32.29
N ILE A 127 -7.57 -13.55 31.28
CA ILE A 127 -8.32 -14.62 30.57
C ILE A 127 -7.36 -15.62 29.91
N GLN A 128 -6.34 -15.14 29.20
CA GLN A 128 -5.27 -15.97 28.63
C GLN A 128 -4.63 -16.90 29.68
N LYS A 129 -4.37 -16.39 30.90
CA LYS A 129 -3.79 -17.17 32.00
C LYS A 129 -4.78 -18.17 32.62
N ARG A 130 -6.09 -17.91 32.56
CA ARG A 130 -7.13 -18.87 32.99
C ARG A 130 -7.14 -20.11 32.08
N GLY A 131 -6.72 -19.95 30.82
CA GLY A 131 -6.57 -21.07 29.89
C GLY A 131 -7.90 -21.72 29.49
N GLN A 132 -8.97 -20.93 29.44
CA GLN A 132 -10.31 -21.35 29.02
C GLN A 132 -10.27 -22.10 27.68
N ARG A 133 -11.03 -23.18 27.57
CA ARG A 133 -11.15 -24.01 26.37
C ARG A 133 -12.18 -23.39 25.43
N PHE A 134 -11.82 -23.22 24.16
CA PHE A 134 -12.78 -22.85 23.12
C PHE A 134 -13.58 -24.11 22.73
N SER A 135 -14.90 -24.03 22.76
CA SER A 135 -15.79 -25.16 22.51
C SER A 135 -16.84 -24.79 21.48
N ARG A 136 -16.72 -25.37 20.28
CA ARG A 136 -17.68 -25.18 19.18
C ARG A 136 -18.97 -25.96 19.44
N ARG A 137 -20.12 -25.31 19.25
CA ARG A 137 -21.44 -25.93 19.35
C ARG A 137 -22.33 -25.51 18.18
N VAL A 138 -22.96 -26.48 17.52
CA VAL A 138 -23.98 -26.23 16.48
C VAL A 138 -25.31 -25.87 17.15
N VAL A 139 -25.97 -24.83 16.64
CA VAL A 139 -27.25 -24.35 17.16
C VAL A 139 -28.25 -24.14 16.03
N THR A 140 -29.53 -24.23 16.34
CA THR A 140 -30.58 -23.78 15.43
C THR A 140 -30.68 -22.25 15.47
N ASP A 141 -31.24 -21.68 14.40
CA ASP A 141 -31.45 -20.24 14.30
C ASP A 141 -32.36 -19.73 15.44
N GLU A 142 -33.38 -20.48 15.86
CA GLU A 142 -34.25 -20.11 16.99
C GLU A 142 -33.50 -20.10 18.32
N ALA A 143 -32.72 -21.15 18.60
CA ALA A 143 -31.95 -21.26 19.84
C ALA A 143 -30.89 -20.17 19.93
N ALA A 144 -30.21 -19.86 18.81
CA ALA A 144 -29.24 -18.77 18.76
C ALA A 144 -29.89 -17.41 19.01
N ARG A 145 -31.08 -17.15 18.45
CA ARG A 145 -31.82 -15.89 18.69
C ARG A 145 -32.28 -15.74 20.13
N GLU A 146 -32.71 -16.81 20.78
CA GLU A 146 -33.08 -16.79 22.19
C GLU A 146 -31.84 -16.54 23.07
N GLU A 147 -30.74 -17.23 22.77
CA GLU A 147 -29.51 -17.15 23.55
C GLU A 147 -28.80 -15.79 23.43
N LEU A 148 -28.90 -15.15 22.26
CA LEU A 148 -28.28 -13.87 21.92
C LEU A 148 -29.29 -12.72 21.89
N ALA A 149 -30.43 -12.87 22.57
CA ALA A 149 -31.51 -11.87 22.58
C ALA A 149 -31.06 -10.46 23.01
N ASN A 150 -29.98 -10.38 23.81
CA ASN A 150 -29.40 -9.13 24.28
C ASN A 150 -28.32 -8.54 23.34
N GLU A 151 -28.01 -9.20 22.22
CA GLU A 151 -26.98 -8.82 21.24
C GLU A 151 -27.63 -8.46 19.89
N PRO A 152 -28.11 -7.22 19.71
CA PRO A 152 -28.93 -6.84 18.55
C PRO A 152 -28.22 -7.03 17.20
N TYR A 153 -26.91 -6.78 17.16
CA TYR A 153 -26.10 -6.94 15.95
C TYR A 153 -25.92 -8.41 15.57
N LYS A 154 -25.75 -9.31 16.55
CA LYS A 154 -25.67 -10.76 16.29
C LYS A 154 -27.01 -11.31 15.80
N LEU A 155 -28.14 -10.81 16.32
CA LEU A 155 -29.47 -11.16 15.81
C LEU A 155 -29.66 -10.78 14.34
N GLU A 156 -29.14 -9.61 13.93
CA GLU A 156 -29.13 -9.19 12.53
C GLU A 156 -28.32 -10.15 11.65
N LEU A 157 -27.11 -10.53 12.10
CA LEU A 157 -26.24 -11.48 11.39
C LEU A 157 -26.92 -12.85 11.17
N ILE A 158 -27.62 -13.38 12.18
CA ILE A 158 -28.38 -14.63 12.04
C ILE A 158 -29.44 -14.50 10.92
N GLY A 159 -30.06 -13.33 10.77
CA GLY A 159 -31.02 -13.04 9.69
C GLY A 159 -30.42 -12.96 8.28
N LEU A 160 -29.10 -12.79 8.16
CA LEU A 160 -28.36 -12.64 6.90
C LEU A 160 -27.66 -13.92 6.45
N LYS A 161 -27.89 -15.04 7.16
CA LYS A 161 -27.35 -16.35 6.83
C LYS A 161 -27.64 -16.71 5.37
N GLY A 162 -26.58 -16.93 4.58
CA GLY A 162 -26.65 -17.26 3.15
C GLY A 162 -26.38 -16.10 2.17
N SER A 163 -26.29 -14.85 2.64
CA SER A 163 -25.88 -13.68 1.84
C SER A 163 -24.79 -12.82 2.49
N ALA A 164 -24.13 -13.35 3.53
CA ALA A 164 -22.99 -12.71 4.19
C ALA A 164 -21.84 -12.53 3.20
N SER A 165 -21.20 -11.35 3.20
CA SER A 165 -20.07 -11.05 2.33
C SER A 165 -18.78 -10.90 3.14
N SER A 166 -17.65 -11.14 2.48
CA SER A 166 -16.32 -10.87 3.02
C SER A 166 -16.04 -9.37 3.17
N ASP A 167 -16.73 -8.53 2.41
CA ASP A 167 -16.46 -7.08 2.34
C ASP A 167 -16.83 -6.35 3.64
N ASP A 168 -17.84 -6.84 4.37
CA ASP A 168 -18.25 -6.31 5.66
C ASP A 168 -17.81 -7.18 6.86
N GLY A 169 -17.10 -8.29 6.60
CA GLY A 169 -16.55 -9.21 7.60
C GLY A 169 -17.59 -10.12 8.27
N ALA A 170 -18.85 -10.09 7.83
CA ALA A 170 -19.92 -10.90 8.41
C ALA A 170 -19.73 -12.41 8.17
N ASP A 171 -18.97 -12.80 7.14
CA ASP A 171 -18.69 -14.19 6.75
C ASP A 171 -17.90 -14.99 7.80
N VAL A 172 -17.17 -14.28 8.67
CA VAL A 172 -16.46 -14.85 9.83
C VAL A 172 -17.45 -15.30 10.92
N GLU A 173 -18.57 -14.60 11.03
CA GLU A 173 -19.59 -14.81 12.06
C GLU A 173 -20.67 -15.80 11.59
N VAL A 174 -21.11 -15.67 10.33
CA VAL A 174 -22.18 -16.47 9.70
C VAL A 174 -21.85 -16.80 8.23
N GLY A 175 -22.13 -18.02 7.79
CA GLY A 175 -21.92 -18.44 6.40
C GLY A 175 -23.14 -19.18 5.81
N ALA A 176 -23.00 -19.73 4.60
CA ALA A 176 -24.04 -20.56 3.97
C ALA A 176 -24.27 -21.93 4.67
N GLY A 177 -23.39 -22.30 5.60
CA GLY A 177 -23.43 -23.55 6.36
C GLY A 177 -24.21 -23.48 7.69
N GLU A 178 -23.92 -24.41 8.59
CA GLU A 178 -24.53 -24.51 9.91
C GLU A 178 -24.18 -23.30 10.81
N LEU A 179 -25.11 -22.89 11.67
CA LEU A 179 -24.91 -21.79 12.61
C LEU A 179 -24.23 -22.33 13.88
N THR A 180 -23.18 -21.66 14.34
CA THR A 180 -22.42 -22.10 15.51
C THR A 180 -22.17 -21.01 16.52
N ILE A 181 -22.09 -21.43 17.78
CA ILE A 181 -21.67 -20.60 18.92
C ILE A 181 -20.39 -21.22 19.49
N TYR A 182 -19.43 -20.36 19.82
CA TYR A 182 -18.23 -20.76 20.55
C TYR A 182 -18.37 -20.39 22.01
N ASP A 183 -18.28 -21.40 22.86
CA ASP A 183 -18.27 -21.25 24.30
C ASP A 183 -16.82 -21.22 24.80
N ASN A 184 -16.47 -20.21 25.58
CA ASN A 184 -15.24 -20.19 26.38
C ASN A 184 -15.55 -20.87 27.72
N LEU A 185 -15.06 -22.09 27.88
CA LEU A 185 -15.31 -22.92 29.05
C LEU A 185 -14.14 -22.86 30.03
N ASP A 186 -14.42 -22.81 31.33
CA ASP A 186 -13.37 -22.88 32.35
C ASP A 186 -12.65 -24.24 32.25
N ALA A 187 -11.31 -24.20 32.24
CA ALA A 187 -10.50 -25.38 31.96
C ALA A 187 -10.60 -26.47 33.04
N LYS A 188 -11.02 -26.13 34.26
CA LYS A 188 -11.07 -27.07 35.40
C LYS A 188 -12.48 -27.58 35.66
N THR A 189 -13.46 -26.70 35.62
CA THR A 189 -14.85 -26.99 35.97
C THR A 189 -15.70 -27.35 34.76
N GLY A 190 -15.34 -26.83 33.57
CA GLY A 190 -16.17 -26.92 32.37
C GLY A 190 -17.30 -25.89 32.34
N ASP A 191 -17.38 -24.99 33.31
CA ASP A 191 -18.43 -23.97 33.39
C ASP A 191 -18.29 -22.94 32.27
N LEU A 192 -19.43 -22.46 31.76
CA LEU A 192 -19.48 -21.44 30.72
C LEU A 192 -18.99 -20.09 31.27
N CYS A 193 -17.89 -19.57 30.74
CA CYS A 193 -17.36 -18.25 31.10
C CYS A 193 -17.92 -17.15 30.20
N TRP A 194 -18.01 -17.43 28.90
CA TRP A 194 -18.42 -16.48 27.87
C TRP A 194 -18.79 -17.24 26.60
N LYS A 195 -19.52 -16.59 25.68
CA LYS A 195 -19.92 -17.18 24.41
C LYS A 195 -20.06 -16.13 23.32
N ASP A 196 -19.94 -16.55 22.07
CA ASP A 196 -20.13 -15.70 20.90
C ASP A 196 -20.69 -16.47 19.72
N LEU A 197 -21.45 -15.78 18.87
CA LEU A 197 -21.81 -16.30 17.55
C LEU A 197 -20.56 -16.26 16.69
N CYS A 198 -20.14 -17.39 16.14
CA CYS A 198 -18.92 -17.45 15.33
C CYS A 198 -18.84 -18.80 14.60
N ARG A 199 -18.30 -18.81 13.38
CA ARG A 199 -18.03 -20.02 12.59
C ARG A 199 -16.75 -20.75 13.02
N GLY A 200 -15.72 -19.98 13.40
CA GLY A 200 -14.35 -20.41 13.68
C GLY A 200 -13.61 -20.94 12.45
N PRO A 201 -12.55 -21.75 12.61
CA PRO A 201 -12.11 -22.39 13.86
C PRO A 201 -11.39 -21.46 14.84
N HIS A 202 -11.19 -21.94 16.06
CA HIS A 202 -10.44 -21.29 17.12
C HIS A 202 -9.23 -22.11 17.59
N LEU A 203 -8.30 -21.45 18.29
CA LEU A 203 -7.25 -22.14 19.04
C LEU A 203 -7.88 -23.09 20.08
N PRO A 204 -7.18 -24.15 20.52
CA PRO A 204 -7.75 -25.08 21.51
C PRO A 204 -8.08 -24.43 22.86
N THR A 205 -7.22 -23.53 23.34
CA THR A 205 -7.43 -22.79 24.58
C THR A 205 -6.92 -21.36 24.45
N THR A 206 -7.43 -20.47 25.31
CA THR A 206 -6.92 -19.10 25.45
C THR A 206 -5.45 -19.04 25.85
N ARG A 207 -4.89 -20.13 26.42
CA ARG A 207 -3.46 -20.23 26.77
C ARG A 207 -2.56 -20.44 25.56
N ASN A 208 -3.12 -20.89 24.44
CA ASN A 208 -2.40 -21.06 23.19
C ASN A 208 -2.14 -19.75 22.45
N ILE A 209 -2.70 -18.61 22.91
CA ILE A 209 -2.38 -17.29 22.38
C ILE A 209 -1.00 -16.89 22.92
N PRO A 210 0.06 -16.78 22.10
CA PRO A 210 1.42 -16.60 22.63
C PRO A 210 1.72 -15.15 23.02
N ALA A 211 1.44 -14.22 22.12
CA ALA A 211 1.70 -12.79 22.30
C ALA A 211 0.65 -11.94 21.57
N PHE A 212 0.19 -10.87 22.21
CA PHE A 212 -0.75 -9.91 21.63
C PHE A 212 -0.54 -8.50 22.18
N LYS A 213 -1.06 -7.50 21.47
CA LYS A 213 -1.04 -6.09 21.85
C LYS A 213 -2.29 -5.37 21.32
N LEU A 214 -2.95 -4.56 22.16
CA LEU A 214 -3.96 -3.62 21.70
C LEU A 214 -3.30 -2.35 21.16
N MET A 215 -3.78 -1.89 20.00
CA MET A 215 -3.12 -0.86 19.19
C MET A 215 -3.79 0.50 19.34
N ARG A 216 -5.05 0.61 18.89
CA ARG A 216 -5.82 1.86 18.90
C ARG A 216 -7.31 1.56 18.92
N ASN A 217 -8.12 2.58 19.20
CA ASN A 217 -9.54 2.56 18.92
C ASN A 217 -9.90 3.50 17.76
N ALA A 218 -11.07 3.30 17.17
CA ALA A 218 -11.62 4.15 16.14
C ALA A 218 -13.16 4.08 16.16
N ALA A 219 -13.82 5.07 15.57
CA ALA A 219 -15.22 4.95 15.22
C ALA A 219 -15.37 4.18 13.90
N ALA A 220 -16.34 3.29 13.82
CA ALA A 220 -16.68 2.56 12.60
C ALA A 220 -18.20 2.53 12.43
N TYR A 221 -18.68 2.55 11.20
CA TYR A 221 -20.11 2.36 10.94
C TYR A 221 -20.42 0.88 10.77
N TRP A 222 -21.53 0.43 11.38
CA TRP A 222 -21.98 -0.95 11.23
C TRP A 222 -22.12 -1.32 9.74
N ARG A 223 -21.50 -2.44 9.33
CA ARG A 223 -21.42 -2.92 7.94
C ARG A 223 -20.89 -1.88 6.93
N GLY A 224 -20.06 -0.94 7.38
CA GLY A 224 -19.38 0.04 6.52
C GLY A 224 -20.29 1.14 5.93
N SER A 225 -21.53 1.28 6.41
CA SER A 225 -22.50 2.24 5.87
C SER A 225 -22.77 3.38 6.86
N GLU A 226 -22.54 4.62 6.45
CA GLU A 226 -22.83 5.84 7.24
C GLU A 226 -24.30 6.01 7.65
N LYS A 227 -25.21 5.24 7.05
CA LYS A 227 -26.63 5.20 7.41
C LYS A 227 -26.91 4.36 8.66
N ASN A 228 -25.95 3.55 9.08
CA ASN A 228 -26.08 2.62 10.19
C ASN A 228 -25.50 3.21 11.49
N PRO A 229 -25.80 2.62 12.67
CA PRO A 229 -25.23 3.05 13.93
C PRO A 229 -23.70 3.10 13.90
N MET A 230 -23.13 4.09 14.58
CA MET A 230 -21.70 4.23 14.77
C MET A 230 -21.25 3.41 15.98
N LEU A 231 -20.34 2.46 15.75
CA LEU A 231 -19.73 1.59 16.73
C LEU A 231 -18.32 2.06 17.10
N GLN A 232 -17.80 1.53 18.20
CA GLN A 232 -16.42 1.69 18.62
C GLN A 232 -15.62 0.44 18.28
N ARG A 233 -14.62 0.59 17.42
CA ARG A 233 -13.71 -0.45 16.98
C ARG A 233 -12.45 -0.44 17.84
N ILE A 234 -12.08 -1.57 18.43
CA ILE A 234 -10.76 -1.75 19.04
C ILE A 234 -9.89 -2.60 18.10
N TYR A 235 -8.69 -2.11 17.76
CA TYR A 235 -7.69 -2.83 16.98
C TYR A 235 -6.67 -3.50 17.88
N GLY A 236 -6.29 -4.73 17.55
CA GLY A 236 -5.21 -5.48 18.19
C GLY A 236 -4.37 -6.25 17.19
N THR A 237 -3.24 -6.77 17.64
CA THR A 237 -2.38 -7.67 16.87
C THR A 237 -1.96 -8.86 17.74
N ALA A 238 -1.75 -10.02 17.12
CA ALA A 238 -1.35 -11.26 17.78
C ALA A 238 -0.35 -12.03 16.91
N TRP A 239 0.66 -12.61 17.55
CA TRP A 239 1.80 -13.27 16.89
C TRP A 239 2.17 -14.60 17.54
N PRO A 240 2.77 -15.55 16.79
CA PRO A 240 3.16 -16.86 17.29
C PRO A 240 4.22 -16.81 18.40
N SER A 241 4.96 -15.70 18.52
CA SER A 241 5.98 -15.49 19.53
C SER A 241 6.05 -14.03 20.01
N LYS A 242 6.71 -13.81 21.16
CA LYS A 242 6.95 -12.45 21.68
C LYS A 242 7.98 -11.71 20.84
N GLU A 243 8.91 -12.44 20.26
CA GLU A 243 9.96 -11.96 19.39
C GLU A 243 9.35 -11.38 18.10
N GLU A 244 8.41 -12.09 17.47
CA GLU A 244 7.69 -11.60 16.29
C GLU A 244 6.79 -10.41 16.61
N LEU A 245 6.06 -10.42 17.75
CA LEU A 245 5.30 -9.25 18.19
C LEU A 245 6.22 -8.05 18.36
N LYS A 246 7.37 -8.23 19.00
CA LYS A 246 8.35 -7.14 19.18
C LYS A 246 8.86 -6.64 17.83
N ALA A 247 9.23 -7.54 16.92
CA ALA A 247 9.70 -7.17 15.58
C ALA A 247 8.63 -6.37 14.82
N HIS A 248 7.36 -6.76 14.91
CA HIS A 248 6.26 -6.02 14.31
C HIS A 248 6.07 -4.62 14.93
N LEU A 249 6.14 -4.51 16.25
CA LEU A 249 6.04 -3.21 16.94
C LEU A 249 7.23 -2.29 16.62
N ASP A 250 8.44 -2.84 16.56
CA ASP A 250 9.65 -2.11 16.16
C ASP A 250 9.54 -1.63 14.70
N PHE A 251 9.00 -2.47 13.81
CA PHE A 251 8.70 -2.10 12.41
C PHE A 251 7.68 -0.96 12.32
N LEU A 252 6.56 -1.02 13.07
CA LEU A 252 5.57 0.04 13.10
C LEU A 252 6.14 1.37 13.62
N ALA A 253 6.96 1.32 14.67
CA ALA A 253 7.62 2.49 15.22
C ALA A 253 8.62 3.12 14.23
N GLU A 254 9.32 2.29 13.45
CA GLU A 254 10.19 2.77 12.38
C GLU A 254 9.40 3.35 11.20
N ALA A 255 8.28 2.73 10.81
CA ALA A 255 7.38 3.25 9.79
C ALA A 255 6.78 4.61 10.19
N GLU A 256 6.38 4.79 11.46
CA GLU A 256 5.84 6.07 11.96
C GLU A 256 6.89 7.20 11.94
N LYS A 257 8.17 6.90 12.22
CA LYS A 257 9.25 7.89 12.07
C LYS A 257 9.48 8.31 10.62
N ARG A 258 9.12 7.43 9.68
CA ARG A 258 9.29 7.62 8.24
C ARG A 258 8.07 8.22 7.57
N ASP A 259 6.98 8.44 8.30
CA ASP A 259 5.75 9.00 7.76
C ASP A 259 6.03 10.33 7.05
N HIS A 260 5.73 10.38 5.75
CA HIS A 260 6.01 11.53 4.91
C HIS A 260 5.30 12.80 5.37
N ARG A 261 4.19 12.72 6.12
CA ARG A 261 3.47 13.88 6.66
C ARG A 261 4.23 14.50 7.82
N LYS A 262 4.78 13.65 8.69
CA LYS A 262 5.64 14.07 9.80
C LYS A 262 6.94 14.65 9.27
N LEU A 263 7.64 13.91 8.41
CA LEU A 263 8.89 14.38 7.80
C LEU A 263 8.67 15.60 6.91
N GLY A 264 7.56 15.67 6.19
CA GLY A 264 7.21 16.79 5.32
C GLY A 264 7.10 18.10 6.10
N ASN A 265 6.52 18.05 7.30
CA ASN A 265 6.48 19.19 8.23
C ASN A 265 7.87 19.47 8.84
N GLU A 266 8.53 18.46 9.41
CA GLU A 266 9.85 18.62 10.06
C GLU A 266 10.94 19.20 9.13
N LEU A 267 10.86 18.89 7.83
CA LEU A 267 11.83 19.31 6.82
C LEU A 267 11.36 20.51 5.96
N ASP A 268 10.16 21.04 6.23
CA ASP A 268 9.55 22.16 5.48
C ASP A 268 9.42 21.87 3.97
N LEU A 269 8.83 20.71 3.63
CA LEU A 269 8.73 20.23 2.25
C LEU A 269 7.37 20.55 1.62
N PHE A 270 6.28 20.33 2.35
CA PHE A 270 4.93 20.58 1.87
C PHE A 270 3.94 20.74 3.03
N SER A 271 2.77 21.29 2.74
CA SER A 271 1.62 21.34 3.64
C SER A 271 0.33 21.00 2.90
N ILE A 272 -0.75 20.74 3.64
CA ILE A 272 -2.11 20.60 3.12
C ILE A 272 -2.98 21.56 3.94
N PRO A 273 -3.07 22.84 3.55
CA PRO A 273 -3.84 23.85 4.28
C PRO A 273 -5.33 23.55 4.23
N ASP A 274 -6.02 23.68 5.37
CA ASP A 274 -7.47 23.48 5.46
C ASP A 274 -8.25 24.43 4.54
N GLU A 275 -7.71 25.64 4.32
CA GLU A 275 -8.30 26.66 3.44
C GLU A 275 -8.34 26.26 1.96
N ILE A 276 -7.42 25.39 1.53
CA ILE A 276 -7.39 24.87 0.15
C ILE A 276 -8.28 23.64 0.03
N GLY A 277 -8.32 22.82 1.07
CA GLY A 277 -9.14 21.62 1.16
C GLY A 277 -8.34 20.32 1.13
N SER A 278 -8.96 19.27 1.66
CA SER A 278 -8.34 17.95 1.82
C SER A 278 -7.87 17.35 0.48
N GLY A 279 -6.64 16.82 0.48
CA GLY A 279 -6.05 16.12 -0.67
C GLY A 279 -5.45 17.03 -1.73
N LEU A 280 -5.24 18.31 -1.41
CA LEU A 280 -4.62 19.31 -2.28
C LEU A 280 -3.38 19.88 -1.58
N ALA A 281 -2.21 19.34 -1.90
CA ALA A 281 -0.96 19.71 -1.24
C ALA A 281 -0.29 20.94 -1.86
N VAL A 282 0.41 21.70 -1.03
CA VAL A 282 1.24 22.85 -1.41
C VAL A 282 2.70 22.51 -1.14
N PHE A 283 3.51 22.46 -2.19
CA PHE A 283 4.96 22.24 -2.07
C PHE A 283 5.65 23.55 -1.67
N HIS A 284 6.40 23.51 -0.56
CA HIS A 284 7.22 24.61 -0.07
C HIS A 284 8.54 24.67 -0.85
N PRO A 285 9.37 25.73 -0.74
CA PRO A 285 10.58 25.87 -1.56
C PRO A 285 11.50 24.64 -1.57
N ARG A 286 11.71 23.97 -0.42
CA ARG A 286 12.54 22.76 -0.34
C ARG A 286 11.89 21.56 -1.03
N GLY A 287 10.60 21.32 -0.80
CA GLY A 287 9.86 20.28 -1.51
C GLY A 287 9.77 20.55 -3.00
N GLY A 288 9.59 21.81 -3.40
CA GLY A 288 9.57 22.25 -4.79
C GLY A 288 10.88 21.98 -5.52
N ILE A 289 12.03 22.13 -4.86
CA ILE A 289 13.33 21.75 -5.43
C ILE A 289 13.39 20.24 -5.70
N ILE A 290 13.02 19.41 -4.72
CA ILE A 290 13.04 17.96 -4.86
C ILE A 290 12.11 17.55 -6.02
N ARG A 291 10.87 18.04 -6.02
CA ARG A 291 9.89 17.83 -7.08
C ARG A 291 10.45 18.21 -8.47
N ARG A 292 11.02 19.41 -8.59
CA ARG A 292 11.62 19.87 -9.85
C ARG A 292 12.76 18.96 -10.31
N VAL A 293 13.67 18.56 -9.41
CA VAL A 293 14.78 17.66 -9.76
C VAL A 293 14.26 16.30 -10.23
N MET A 294 13.21 15.78 -9.59
CA MET A 294 12.56 14.52 -10.01
C MET A 294 11.95 14.65 -11.42
N GLU A 295 11.19 15.71 -11.64
CA GLU A 295 10.56 16.01 -12.93
C GLU A 295 11.60 16.21 -14.02
N ASP A 296 12.62 17.05 -13.79
CA ASP A 296 13.70 17.33 -14.76
C ASP A 296 14.46 16.06 -15.15
N TYR A 297 14.76 15.19 -14.17
CA TYR A 297 15.41 13.91 -14.46
C TYR A 297 14.54 13.02 -15.34
N SER A 298 13.25 12.93 -15.00
CA SER A 298 12.30 12.18 -15.78
C SER A 298 12.12 12.76 -17.18
N ARG A 299 12.06 14.10 -17.35
CA ARG A 299 11.98 14.74 -18.67
C ARG A 299 13.13 14.29 -19.58
N ARG A 300 14.36 14.43 -19.09
CA ARG A 300 15.55 14.03 -19.84
C ARG A 300 15.52 12.55 -20.24
N ARG A 301 15.15 11.68 -19.30
CA ARG A 301 15.05 10.24 -19.60
C ARG A 301 13.97 9.94 -20.64
N HIS A 302 12.83 10.63 -20.61
CA HIS A 302 11.80 10.49 -21.64
C HIS A 302 12.27 10.96 -23.03
N GLU A 303 13.02 12.06 -23.11
CA GLU A 303 13.62 12.52 -24.38
C GLU A 303 14.61 11.49 -24.94
N GLU A 304 15.47 10.93 -24.08
CA GLU A 304 16.44 9.88 -24.45
C GLU A 304 15.76 8.59 -24.96
N GLU A 305 14.57 8.27 -24.44
CA GLU A 305 13.76 7.12 -24.85
C GLU A 305 12.77 7.45 -26.01
N GLY A 306 12.88 8.63 -26.61
CA GLY A 306 12.13 9.01 -27.81
C GLY A 306 10.63 9.31 -27.56
N TYR A 307 10.30 9.91 -26.41
CA TYR A 307 8.96 10.45 -26.13
C TYR A 307 8.83 11.89 -26.60
N GLU A 308 7.63 12.22 -27.10
CA GLU A 308 7.25 13.56 -27.53
C GLU A 308 6.38 14.24 -26.45
N PHE A 309 6.80 15.43 -26.03
CA PHE A 309 6.14 16.17 -24.96
C PHE A 309 4.90 16.89 -25.48
N VAL A 310 3.77 16.70 -24.79
CA VAL A 310 2.51 17.36 -25.06
C VAL A 310 1.97 18.03 -23.80
N TYR A 311 1.02 18.97 -23.96
CA TYR A 311 0.37 19.68 -22.87
C TYR A 311 -1.11 19.81 -23.17
N THR A 312 -1.96 19.37 -22.24
CA THR A 312 -3.41 19.34 -22.45
C THR A 312 -4.17 20.07 -21.34
N PRO A 313 -5.34 20.68 -21.63
CA PRO A 313 -6.10 21.44 -20.63
C PRO A 313 -6.55 20.61 -19.43
N HIS A 314 -6.78 21.27 -18.29
CA HIS A 314 -7.29 20.62 -17.07
C HIS A 314 -8.81 20.37 -17.11
N ALA A 315 -9.56 21.19 -17.84
CA ALA A 315 -11.01 21.11 -17.94
C ALA A 315 -11.45 20.98 -19.40
N THR A 316 -12.49 20.20 -19.66
CA THR A 316 -13.03 19.97 -21.01
C THR A 316 -14.51 19.62 -20.95
N LYS A 317 -15.16 19.63 -22.12
CA LYS A 317 -16.58 19.27 -22.28
C LYS A 317 -16.83 17.82 -21.89
N GLY A 318 -17.95 17.56 -21.22
CA GLY A 318 -18.41 16.22 -20.84
C GLY A 318 -18.48 15.25 -22.02
N LYS A 319 -18.78 15.75 -23.23
CA LYS A 319 -18.84 14.93 -24.45
C LYS A 319 -17.56 14.12 -24.72
N LEU A 320 -16.38 14.66 -24.40
CA LEU A 320 -15.12 13.94 -24.56
C LEU A 320 -15.02 12.73 -23.59
N PHE A 321 -15.55 12.87 -22.39
CA PHE A 321 -15.60 11.80 -21.40
C PHE A 321 -16.69 10.76 -21.67
N GLU A 322 -17.78 11.15 -22.35
CA GLU A 322 -18.74 10.20 -22.92
C GLU A 322 -18.09 9.37 -24.02
N VAL A 323 -17.40 10.01 -24.97
CA VAL A 323 -16.71 9.32 -26.10
C VAL A 323 -15.63 8.37 -25.58
N SER A 324 -14.89 8.73 -24.54
CA SER A 324 -13.90 7.84 -23.93
C SER A 324 -14.50 6.80 -22.97
N GLY A 325 -15.71 7.03 -22.43
CA GLY A 325 -16.44 6.09 -21.57
C GLY A 325 -16.17 6.31 -20.08
N HIS A 326 -15.41 7.34 -19.74
CA HIS A 326 -15.10 7.68 -18.36
C HIS A 326 -16.34 8.14 -17.59
N LEU A 327 -17.30 8.82 -18.24
CA LEU A 327 -18.57 9.14 -17.57
C LEU A 327 -19.43 7.90 -17.33
N ASP A 328 -19.38 6.91 -18.20
CA ASP A 328 -20.15 5.67 -18.04
C ASP A 328 -19.63 4.82 -16.87
N TRP A 329 -18.29 4.74 -16.71
CA TRP A 329 -17.65 3.80 -15.78
C TRP A 329 -16.96 4.43 -14.57
N TYR A 330 -16.73 5.74 -14.57
CA TYR A 330 -15.90 6.46 -13.60
C TYR A 330 -16.50 7.78 -13.10
N ALA A 331 -17.77 8.09 -13.41
CA ALA A 331 -18.42 9.34 -13.01
C ALA A 331 -18.34 9.60 -11.49
N ASP A 332 -18.54 8.59 -10.64
CA ASP A 332 -18.46 8.71 -9.18
C ASP A 332 -17.06 9.12 -8.67
N GLY A 333 -16.02 8.85 -9.47
CA GLY A 333 -14.63 9.21 -9.20
C GLY A 333 -14.21 10.57 -9.80
N MET A 334 -15.10 11.25 -10.52
CA MET A 334 -14.85 12.55 -11.15
C MET A 334 -15.37 13.69 -10.27
N TYR A 335 -14.71 14.85 -10.35
CA TYR A 335 -15.27 16.06 -9.75
C TYR A 335 -16.62 16.40 -10.41
N PRO A 336 -17.59 16.95 -9.65
CA PRO A 336 -18.87 17.37 -10.21
C PRO A 336 -18.70 18.34 -11.39
N PRO A 337 -19.61 18.30 -12.39
CA PRO A 337 -19.52 19.18 -13.54
C PRO A 337 -19.67 20.65 -13.15
N MET A 338 -18.92 21.50 -13.85
CA MET A 338 -19.14 22.94 -13.91
C MET A 338 -20.07 23.24 -15.10
N GLN A 339 -21.12 24.02 -14.87
CA GLN A 339 -22.05 24.45 -15.92
C GLN A 339 -21.51 25.69 -16.62
N LEU A 340 -21.20 25.58 -17.92
CA LEU A 340 -20.82 26.71 -18.77
C LEU A 340 -21.85 26.90 -19.90
N ASP A 341 -21.98 28.13 -20.41
CA ASP A 341 -22.69 28.50 -21.64
C ASP A 341 -23.97 27.68 -21.93
N GLU A 342 -25.06 28.02 -21.25
CA GLU A 342 -26.39 27.43 -21.49
C GLU A 342 -26.52 25.92 -21.14
N GLY A 343 -25.78 25.45 -20.14
CA GLY A 343 -25.97 24.11 -19.56
C GLY A 343 -25.04 23.04 -20.14
N VAL A 344 -23.89 23.44 -20.70
CA VAL A 344 -22.86 22.51 -21.12
C VAL A 344 -22.01 22.11 -19.93
N ASP A 345 -22.02 20.82 -19.62
CA ASP A 345 -21.15 20.24 -18.60
C ASP A 345 -19.68 20.30 -18.99
N TYR A 346 -18.87 20.90 -18.14
CA TYR A 346 -17.41 20.80 -18.15
C TYR A 346 -16.92 20.04 -16.93
N TYR A 347 -15.95 19.16 -17.12
CA TYR A 347 -15.35 18.39 -16.06
C TYR A 347 -13.86 18.68 -15.96
N LEU A 348 -13.33 18.64 -14.73
CA LEU A 348 -11.89 18.49 -14.52
C LEU A 348 -11.47 17.08 -14.96
N LYS A 349 -10.34 16.97 -15.67
CA LYS A 349 -9.89 15.70 -16.22
C LYS A 349 -9.47 14.72 -15.11
N PRO A 350 -10.01 13.49 -15.06
CA PRO A 350 -9.57 12.45 -14.14
C PRO A 350 -8.35 11.66 -14.67
N MET A 351 -8.11 11.75 -15.99
CA MET A 351 -7.06 11.06 -16.76
C MET A 351 -6.70 11.88 -18.01
N ASN A 352 -5.51 11.66 -18.58
CA ASN A 352 -5.03 12.41 -19.76
C ASN A 352 -5.35 11.72 -21.10
N CYS A 353 -5.63 10.41 -21.09
CA CYS A 353 -5.85 9.59 -22.30
C CYS A 353 -6.80 10.21 -23.34
N PRO A 354 -7.96 10.81 -22.99
CA PRO A 354 -8.89 11.30 -24.01
C PRO A 354 -8.30 12.48 -24.79
N MET A 355 -7.46 13.31 -24.16
CA MET A 355 -6.81 14.43 -24.84
C MET A 355 -5.65 13.97 -25.72
N HIS A 356 -4.91 12.93 -25.31
CA HIS A 356 -3.82 12.39 -26.11
C HIS A 356 -4.35 11.73 -27.39
N ASN A 357 -5.52 11.09 -27.33
CA ASN A 357 -6.21 10.57 -28.51
C ASN A 357 -6.54 11.67 -29.53
N LEU A 358 -6.99 12.85 -29.07
CA LEU A 358 -7.23 13.99 -29.96
C LEU A 358 -5.94 14.50 -30.62
N ILE A 359 -4.79 14.39 -29.95
CA ILE A 359 -3.48 14.73 -30.54
C ILE A 359 -3.11 13.72 -31.62
N PHE A 360 -3.35 12.42 -31.39
CA PHE A 360 -3.16 11.39 -32.41
C PHE A 360 -4.02 11.68 -33.64
N ASP A 361 -5.32 11.92 -33.43
CA ASP A 361 -6.34 12.12 -34.47
C ASP A 361 -6.22 13.43 -35.26
N ALA A 362 -5.55 14.45 -34.70
CA ALA A 362 -5.43 15.78 -35.32
C ALA A 362 -4.86 15.79 -36.76
N ARG A 363 -4.17 14.72 -37.17
CA ARG A 363 -3.76 14.51 -38.57
C ARG A 363 -3.63 13.03 -38.89
N GLY A 364 -3.67 12.71 -40.19
CA GLY A 364 -3.38 11.36 -40.68
C GLY A 364 -1.99 10.87 -40.26
N ARG A 365 -1.92 9.59 -39.87
CA ARG A 365 -0.71 8.89 -39.42
C ARG A 365 -0.30 7.79 -40.40
N SER A 366 1.00 7.60 -40.60
CA SER A 366 1.59 6.47 -41.32
C SER A 366 2.15 5.43 -40.35
N TYR A 367 2.14 4.15 -40.71
CA TYR A 367 2.80 3.08 -39.95
C TYR A 367 4.29 3.37 -39.68
N ARG A 368 4.94 4.20 -40.51
CA ARG A 368 6.35 4.59 -40.37
C ARG A 368 6.61 5.55 -39.20
N GLU A 369 5.56 6.21 -38.71
CA GLU A 369 5.62 7.11 -37.55
C GLU A 369 5.40 6.34 -36.24
N LEU A 370 5.00 5.07 -36.32
CA LEU A 370 4.77 4.24 -35.15
C LEU A 370 6.05 3.45 -34.81
N PRO A 371 6.40 3.31 -33.53
CA PRO A 371 5.64 3.72 -32.34
C PRO A 371 5.73 5.22 -32.04
N LEU A 372 4.57 5.86 -31.85
CA LEU A 372 4.45 7.26 -31.41
C LEU A 372 4.23 7.30 -29.90
N ARG A 373 5.06 8.03 -29.15
CA ARG A 373 5.01 8.06 -27.68
C ARG A 373 4.71 9.47 -27.18
N LEU A 374 3.48 9.74 -26.78
CA LEU A 374 3.09 11.04 -26.24
C LEU A 374 3.28 11.04 -24.72
N PHE A 375 3.97 12.04 -24.18
CA PHE A 375 4.24 12.18 -22.76
C PHE A 375 3.77 13.53 -22.22
N GLU A 376 3.17 13.52 -21.04
CA GLU A 376 2.74 14.73 -20.33
C GLU A 376 2.93 14.55 -18.82
N PHE A 377 3.45 15.58 -18.14
CA PHE A 377 3.23 15.74 -16.70
C PHE A 377 1.80 16.23 -16.46
N GLY A 378 0.83 15.34 -16.68
CA GLY A 378 -0.58 15.65 -16.76
C GLY A 378 -1.19 15.75 -15.37
N THR A 379 -1.61 16.95 -14.98
CA THR A 379 -2.31 17.15 -13.70
C THR A 379 -3.78 16.81 -13.84
N VAL A 380 -4.22 15.86 -13.02
CA VAL A 380 -5.57 15.30 -13.01
C VAL A 380 -6.22 15.48 -11.64
N TYR A 381 -7.55 15.32 -11.62
CA TYR A 381 -8.35 15.51 -10.42
C TYR A 381 -9.31 14.34 -10.23
N ARG A 382 -9.27 13.73 -9.04
CA ARG A 382 -10.14 12.60 -8.67
C ARG A 382 -10.92 12.92 -7.41
N TYR A 383 -12.20 12.60 -7.42
CA TYR A 383 -13.12 12.85 -6.32
C TYR A 383 -13.02 11.75 -5.25
N GLU A 384 -11.83 11.62 -4.65
CA GLU A 384 -11.59 10.69 -3.56
C GLU A 384 -12.42 11.10 -2.33
N LYS A 385 -13.08 10.12 -1.70
CA LYS A 385 -13.84 10.35 -0.46
C LYS A 385 -12.91 10.94 0.61
N SER A 386 -13.40 11.89 1.41
CA SER A 386 -12.56 12.61 2.39
C SER A 386 -11.88 11.66 3.38
N GLY A 387 -12.55 10.57 3.78
CA GLY A 387 -12.01 9.56 4.69
C GLY A 387 -10.88 8.69 4.13
N VAL A 388 -10.64 8.70 2.81
CA VAL A 388 -9.56 7.91 2.18
C VAL A 388 -8.34 8.75 1.78
N VAL A 389 -8.46 10.08 1.79
CA VAL A 389 -7.34 10.98 1.50
C VAL A 389 -6.25 10.81 2.56
N HIS A 390 -5.00 10.70 2.12
CA HIS A 390 -3.88 10.48 3.02
C HIS A 390 -2.61 11.16 2.51
N GLY A 391 -2.30 12.32 3.09
CA GLY A 391 -1.09 13.07 2.76
C GLY A 391 -0.90 13.26 1.25
N LEU A 392 0.25 12.83 0.73
CA LEU A 392 0.55 12.81 -0.70
C LEU A 392 0.32 11.43 -1.36
N THR A 393 0.15 10.36 -0.57
CA THR A 393 0.00 9.00 -1.13
C THR A 393 -1.39 8.76 -1.71
N ARG A 394 -2.41 9.49 -1.24
CA ARG A 394 -3.75 9.50 -1.80
C ARG A 394 -4.33 10.93 -1.78
N ALA A 395 -4.27 11.60 -2.92
CA ALA A 395 -4.62 12.99 -3.12
C ALA A 395 -5.80 13.15 -4.09
N ARG A 396 -6.41 14.35 -4.12
CA ARG A 396 -7.51 14.68 -5.04
C ARG A 396 -7.05 15.46 -6.27
N GLY A 397 -5.92 16.14 -6.18
CA GLY A 397 -5.26 16.81 -7.30
C GLY A 397 -3.79 16.41 -7.30
N PHE A 398 -3.31 15.89 -8.42
CA PHE A 398 -1.96 15.35 -8.52
C PHE A 398 -1.49 15.32 -9.97
N THR A 399 -0.18 15.28 -10.17
CA THR A 399 0.46 15.28 -11.49
C THR A 399 1.01 13.90 -11.79
N GLN A 400 0.57 13.30 -12.88
CA GLN A 400 1.08 12.01 -13.34
C GLN A 400 2.18 12.19 -14.38
N ASP A 401 3.19 11.33 -14.38
CA ASP A 401 4.18 11.20 -15.45
C ASP A 401 3.63 10.33 -16.59
N ASP A 402 2.49 10.76 -17.10
CA ASP A 402 1.61 9.95 -17.92
C ASP A 402 2.09 9.89 -19.37
N ALA A 403 2.01 8.71 -19.99
CA ALA A 403 2.31 8.55 -21.40
C ALA A 403 1.34 7.58 -22.09
N HIS A 404 1.05 7.91 -23.35
CA HIS A 404 0.24 7.09 -24.25
C HIS A 404 1.06 6.78 -25.49
N ILE A 405 1.35 5.48 -25.67
CA ILE A 405 2.13 4.98 -26.79
C ILE A 405 1.19 4.35 -27.80
N TYR A 406 1.24 4.81 -29.04
CA TYR A 406 0.50 4.25 -30.16
C TYR A 406 1.46 3.42 -31.01
N CYS A 407 1.18 2.14 -31.17
CA CYS A 407 2.03 1.22 -31.92
C CYS A 407 1.20 0.28 -32.80
N THR A 408 1.85 -0.39 -33.76
CA THR A 408 1.17 -1.46 -34.50
C THR A 408 1.06 -2.72 -33.63
N ARG A 409 0.17 -3.65 -34.00
CA ARG A 409 0.03 -4.94 -33.29
C ARG A 409 1.35 -5.72 -33.27
N GLU A 410 2.13 -5.65 -34.35
CA GLU A 410 3.42 -6.33 -34.44
C GLU A 410 4.51 -5.71 -33.55
N GLN A 411 4.41 -4.41 -33.27
CA GLN A 411 5.35 -3.68 -32.41
C GLN A 411 5.03 -3.81 -30.91
N MET A 412 3.81 -4.22 -30.57
CA MET A 412 3.26 -4.21 -29.21
C MET A 412 4.17 -4.89 -28.19
N ALA A 413 4.60 -6.13 -28.44
CA ALA A 413 5.42 -6.89 -27.49
C ALA A 413 6.78 -6.23 -27.22
N ASP A 414 7.44 -5.72 -28.27
CA ASP A 414 8.74 -5.05 -28.16
C ASP A 414 8.62 -3.70 -27.42
N GLU A 415 7.53 -2.96 -27.65
CA GLU A 415 7.31 -1.69 -26.95
C GLU A 415 6.96 -1.86 -25.48
N LEU A 416 6.23 -2.92 -25.12
CA LEU A 416 5.98 -3.27 -23.72
C LEU A 416 7.30 -3.63 -23.00
N ASP A 417 8.16 -4.42 -23.64
CA ASP A 417 9.45 -4.85 -23.06
C ASP A 417 10.40 -3.67 -22.83
N LYS A 418 10.53 -2.77 -23.82
CA LYS A 418 11.29 -1.53 -23.67
C LYS A 418 10.72 -0.63 -22.58
N THR A 419 9.40 -0.50 -22.53
CA THR A 419 8.72 0.33 -21.53
C THR A 419 8.97 -0.21 -20.12
N LEU A 420 8.84 -1.52 -19.92
CA LEU A 420 9.07 -2.15 -18.63
C LEU A 420 10.55 -2.07 -18.21
N THR A 421 11.48 -2.25 -19.14
CA THR A 421 12.91 -2.03 -18.90
C THR A 421 13.19 -0.59 -18.49
N PHE A 422 12.55 0.39 -19.15
CA PHE A 422 12.69 1.80 -18.80
C PHE A 422 12.15 2.09 -17.40
N VAL A 423 10.97 1.57 -17.05
CA VAL A 423 10.41 1.66 -15.68
C VAL A 423 11.44 1.20 -14.65
N LEU A 424 11.95 -0.03 -14.78
CA LEU A 424 12.84 -0.62 -13.80
C LEU A 424 14.14 0.16 -13.66
N ASN A 425 14.73 0.60 -14.77
CA ASN A 425 15.95 1.40 -14.74
C ASN A 425 15.72 2.77 -14.09
N LEU A 426 14.61 3.44 -14.41
CA LEU A 426 14.29 4.71 -13.81
C LEU A 426 14.10 4.59 -12.30
N LEU A 427 13.37 3.58 -11.83
CA LEU A 427 13.18 3.34 -10.38
C LEU A 427 14.50 3.02 -9.66
N ARG A 428 15.42 2.29 -10.31
CA ARG A 428 16.78 2.03 -9.79
C ARG A 428 17.58 3.30 -9.59
N ASP A 429 17.48 4.26 -10.50
CA ASP A 429 18.15 5.56 -10.36
C ASP A 429 17.68 6.35 -9.12
N TYR A 430 16.45 6.09 -8.68
CA TYR A 430 15.88 6.66 -7.44
C TYR A 430 16.17 5.81 -6.19
N GLY A 431 16.95 4.73 -6.31
CA GLY A 431 17.36 3.87 -5.20
C GLY A 431 16.41 2.72 -4.87
N LEU A 432 15.37 2.49 -5.68
CA LEU A 432 14.48 1.33 -5.51
C LEU A 432 15.03 0.17 -6.34
N THR A 433 15.29 -0.99 -5.71
CA THR A 433 15.95 -2.12 -6.41
C THR A 433 15.30 -3.47 -6.18
N ASP A 434 14.45 -3.62 -5.16
CA ASP A 434 13.72 -4.87 -4.86
C ASP A 434 12.32 -4.78 -5.50
N PHE A 435 12.16 -5.52 -6.60
CA PHE A 435 10.95 -5.49 -7.44
C PHE A 435 10.31 -6.86 -7.58
N TYR A 436 9.00 -6.86 -7.73
CA TYR A 436 8.25 -7.94 -8.35
C TYR A 436 7.15 -7.35 -9.23
N LEU A 437 6.58 -8.19 -10.11
CA LEU A 437 5.54 -7.80 -11.05
C LEU A 437 4.22 -8.42 -10.65
N GLU A 438 3.14 -7.67 -10.84
CA GLU A 438 1.78 -8.19 -10.74
C GLU A 438 1.10 -8.11 -12.11
N LEU A 439 0.50 -9.23 -12.54
CA LEU A 439 -0.31 -9.28 -13.76
C LEU A 439 -1.78 -9.23 -13.38
N SER A 440 -2.39 -8.06 -13.56
CA SER A 440 -3.81 -7.91 -13.31
C SER A 440 -4.64 -8.30 -14.53
N THR A 441 -5.59 -9.22 -14.32
CA THR A 441 -6.42 -9.80 -15.39
C THR A 441 -7.87 -9.36 -15.31
N LYS A 442 -8.65 -9.75 -16.31
CA LYS A 442 -10.06 -9.35 -16.53
C LYS A 442 -10.93 -9.54 -15.29
N ASP A 443 -11.66 -8.50 -14.92
CA ASP A 443 -12.77 -8.57 -13.97
C ASP A 443 -14.01 -9.11 -14.71
N PRO A 444 -14.62 -10.25 -14.28
CA PRO A 444 -15.81 -10.80 -14.92
C PRO A 444 -17.03 -9.88 -14.91
N GLU A 445 -17.11 -8.94 -13.96
CA GLU A 445 -18.27 -8.05 -13.78
C GLU A 445 -18.04 -6.67 -14.41
N LYS A 446 -16.78 -6.27 -14.65
CA LYS A 446 -16.41 -4.91 -15.07
C LYS A 446 -15.33 -4.88 -16.17
N PHE A 447 -15.71 -5.20 -17.41
CA PHE A 447 -14.81 -5.12 -18.57
C PHE A 447 -15.51 -4.68 -19.86
N VAL A 448 -14.73 -4.24 -20.85
CA VAL A 448 -15.15 -3.92 -22.23
C VAL A 448 -14.22 -4.58 -23.25
N GLY A 449 -14.67 -4.74 -24.49
CA GLY A 449 -13.93 -5.42 -25.56
C GLY A 449 -14.23 -6.92 -25.67
N SER A 450 -13.62 -7.60 -26.65
CA SER A 450 -13.85 -9.03 -26.89
C SER A 450 -12.96 -9.92 -26.01
N ASP A 451 -13.42 -11.13 -25.73
CA ASP A 451 -12.65 -12.10 -24.92
C ASP A 451 -11.31 -12.46 -25.59
N GLU A 452 -11.28 -12.55 -26.92
CA GLU A 452 -10.05 -12.83 -27.68
C GLU A 452 -9.02 -11.71 -27.51
N ALA A 453 -9.46 -10.45 -27.51
CA ALA A 453 -8.56 -9.31 -27.31
C ALA A 453 -7.97 -9.31 -25.89
N TRP A 454 -8.76 -9.69 -24.88
CA TRP A 454 -8.30 -9.84 -23.50
C TRP A 454 -7.31 -10.98 -23.33
N GLU A 455 -7.56 -12.12 -23.97
CA GLU A 455 -6.64 -13.27 -23.96
C GLU A 455 -5.31 -12.91 -24.62
N GLU A 456 -5.34 -12.28 -25.80
CA GLU A 456 -4.16 -11.80 -26.53
C GLU A 456 -3.33 -10.80 -25.70
N ALA A 457 -3.97 -9.79 -25.10
CA ALA A 457 -3.25 -8.80 -24.29
C ALA A 457 -2.69 -9.42 -23.00
N THR A 458 -3.45 -10.28 -22.33
CA THR A 458 -3.01 -10.92 -21.08
C THR A 458 -1.81 -11.81 -21.34
N GLU A 459 -1.85 -12.62 -22.40
CA GLU A 459 -0.75 -13.50 -22.76
C GLU A 459 0.48 -12.72 -23.23
N THR A 460 0.30 -11.65 -23.99
CA THR A 460 1.40 -10.75 -24.39
C THR A 460 2.09 -10.14 -23.17
N LEU A 461 1.31 -9.61 -22.22
CA LEU A 461 1.86 -9.04 -20.98
C LEU A 461 2.58 -10.10 -20.14
N ARG A 462 2.02 -11.30 -20.00
CA ARG A 462 2.66 -12.41 -19.28
C ARG A 462 4.03 -12.74 -19.86
N GLN A 463 4.11 -12.92 -21.19
CA GLN A 463 5.38 -13.22 -21.87
C GLN A 463 6.41 -12.11 -21.71
N VAL A 464 5.99 -10.84 -21.78
CA VAL A 464 6.89 -9.69 -21.58
C VAL A 464 7.37 -9.62 -20.14
N ALA A 465 6.48 -9.82 -19.16
CA ALA A 465 6.83 -9.80 -17.75
C ALA A 465 7.83 -10.91 -17.38
N GLU A 466 7.63 -12.13 -17.89
CA GLU A 466 8.53 -13.27 -17.65
C GLU A 466 9.94 -13.05 -18.20
N LYS A 467 10.08 -12.35 -19.34
CA LYS A 467 11.38 -12.01 -19.93
C LYS A 467 12.23 -11.11 -19.04
N GLN A 468 11.61 -10.32 -18.15
CA GLN A 468 12.33 -9.44 -17.23
C GLN A 468 13.04 -10.21 -16.09
N GLY A 469 12.75 -11.50 -15.92
CA GLY A 469 13.37 -12.32 -14.87
C GLY A 469 12.97 -11.93 -13.45
N LEU A 470 11.83 -11.25 -13.29
CA LEU A 470 11.26 -10.87 -11.99
C LEU A 470 10.13 -11.83 -11.59
N PRO A 471 9.86 -12.03 -10.29
CA PRO A 471 8.69 -12.79 -9.85
C PRO A 471 7.41 -12.15 -10.39
N LEU A 472 6.54 -12.96 -11.00
CA LEU A 472 5.25 -12.55 -11.54
C LEU A 472 4.12 -13.14 -10.68
N VAL A 473 3.34 -12.27 -10.05
CA VAL A 473 2.22 -12.64 -9.18
C VAL A 473 0.90 -12.38 -9.92
N PRO A 474 -0.06 -13.33 -9.92
CA PRO A 474 -1.37 -13.09 -10.50
C PRO A 474 -2.22 -12.16 -9.63
N ASP A 475 -2.93 -11.24 -10.26
CA ASP A 475 -3.88 -10.30 -9.61
C ASP A 475 -5.26 -10.38 -10.32
N PRO A 476 -6.02 -11.46 -10.09
CA PRO A 476 -7.28 -11.71 -10.80
C PRO A 476 -8.32 -10.63 -10.50
N GLY A 477 -8.89 -10.03 -11.55
CA GLY A 477 -9.87 -8.94 -11.43
C GLY A 477 -9.28 -7.55 -11.14
N GLY A 478 -7.96 -7.42 -10.99
CA GLY A 478 -7.33 -6.12 -10.70
C GLY A 478 -7.12 -5.20 -11.90
N ALA A 479 -7.48 -5.65 -13.12
CA ALA A 479 -7.32 -4.86 -14.34
C ALA A 479 -8.26 -3.64 -14.37
N ALA A 480 -7.97 -2.63 -15.20
CA ALA A 480 -8.99 -1.62 -15.48
C ALA A 480 -9.98 -2.18 -16.51
N PHE A 481 -11.16 -1.55 -16.60
CA PHE A 481 -12.25 -2.06 -17.44
C PHE A 481 -11.88 -2.20 -18.94
N TYR A 482 -10.89 -1.45 -19.43
CA TYR A 482 -10.48 -1.42 -20.84
C TYR A 482 -9.26 -2.30 -21.20
N GLY A 483 -8.64 -2.99 -20.24
CA GLY A 483 -7.59 -3.97 -20.56
C GLY A 483 -6.68 -4.38 -19.39
N PRO A 484 -5.90 -5.47 -19.58
CA PRO A 484 -5.01 -6.01 -18.56
C PRO A 484 -3.78 -5.12 -18.38
N LYS A 485 -3.11 -5.26 -17.23
CA LYS A 485 -1.94 -4.41 -16.89
C LYS A 485 -0.86 -5.18 -16.14
N ILE A 486 0.38 -4.76 -16.34
CA ILE A 486 1.50 -5.11 -15.47
C ILE A 486 1.71 -3.96 -14.50
N SER A 487 1.73 -4.27 -13.21
CA SER A 487 2.11 -3.32 -12.16
C SER A 487 3.49 -3.67 -11.61
N VAL A 488 4.35 -2.66 -11.46
CA VAL A 488 5.66 -2.83 -10.83
C VAL A 488 5.53 -2.52 -9.35
N GLN A 489 5.77 -3.53 -8.53
CA GLN A 489 5.75 -3.44 -7.09
C GLN A 489 7.19 -3.27 -6.59
N ALA A 490 7.44 -2.26 -5.75
CA ALA A 490 8.76 -2.01 -5.17
C ALA A 490 8.70 -2.08 -3.65
N LYS A 491 9.69 -2.73 -3.03
CA LYS A 491 9.85 -2.67 -1.57
C LYS A 491 10.70 -1.47 -1.17
N ASP A 492 10.25 -0.74 -0.15
CA ASP A 492 11.03 0.34 0.44
C ASP A 492 12.10 -0.17 1.43
N ALA A 493 12.87 0.75 2.00
CA ALA A 493 14.00 0.44 2.89
C ALA A 493 13.62 -0.30 4.18
N ILE A 494 12.33 -0.38 4.53
CA ILE A 494 11.85 -1.13 5.70
C ILE A 494 11.02 -2.35 5.29
N GLY A 495 10.89 -2.64 4.00
CA GLY A 495 10.21 -3.82 3.47
C GLY A 495 8.72 -3.63 3.15
N ARG A 496 8.19 -2.40 3.16
CA ARG A 496 6.81 -2.15 2.72
C ARG A 496 6.75 -2.16 1.19
N THR A 497 5.71 -2.78 0.65
CA THR A 497 5.46 -2.80 -0.79
C THR A 497 4.66 -1.58 -1.22
N TRP A 498 5.10 -0.96 -2.31
CA TRP A 498 4.41 0.11 -3.00
C TRP A 498 4.22 -0.25 -4.48
N GLN A 499 2.99 -0.16 -4.97
CA GLN A 499 2.74 -0.19 -6.40
C GLN A 499 3.27 1.10 -7.02
N MET A 500 4.34 1.03 -7.82
CA MET A 500 5.02 2.22 -8.34
C MET A 500 4.50 2.61 -9.71
N SER A 501 4.51 1.64 -10.63
CA SER A 501 4.33 1.88 -12.05
C SER A 501 3.24 0.98 -12.58
N THR A 502 2.67 1.37 -13.72
CA THR A 502 1.68 0.56 -14.42
C THR A 502 1.93 0.67 -15.91
N VAL A 503 1.90 -0.46 -16.60
CA VAL A 503 1.91 -0.56 -18.06
C VAL A 503 0.67 -1.35 -18.46
N GLN A 504 -0.22 -0.73 -19.21
CA GLN A 504 -1.55 -1.26 -19.51
C GLN A 504 -1.81 -1.22 -21.00
N LEU A 505 -2.36 -2.32 -21.52
CA LEU A 505 -2.82 -2.40 -22.90
C LEU A 505 -4.27 -1.93 -23.01
N ASP A 506 -4.56 -1.14 -24.03
CA ASP A 506 -5.90 -0.64 -24.34
C ASP A 506 -6.19 -0.76 -25.85
N PHE A 507 -7.16 -1.61 -26.18
CA PHE A 507 -7.72 -1.73 -27.52
C PHE A 507 -9.04 -0.97 -27.69
N ASN A 508 -9.66 -0.57 -26.58
CA ASN A 508 -10.99 0.03 -26.53
C ASN A 508 -10.97 1.53 -26.85
N LEU A 509 -10.05 2.32 -26.28
CA LEU A 509 -10.03 3.76 -26.60
C LEU A 509 -9.68 4.06 -28.07
N PRO A 510 -8.73 3.35 -28.73
CA PRO A 510 -8.54 3.49 -30.17
C PRO A 510 -9.80 3.22 -30.98
N GLU A 511 -10.64 2.26 -30.57
CA GLU A 511 -11.91 1.96 -31.21
C GLU A 511 -12.96 3.07 -30.96
N ARG A 512 -13.13 3.50 -29.70
CA ARG A 512 -14.13 4.54 -29.35
C ARG A 512 -13.84 5.90 -29.98
N PHE A 513 -12.57 6.21 -30.24
CA PHE A 513 -12.15 7.44 -30.93
C PHE A 513 -12.00 7.27 -32.45
N ASP A 514 -12.24 6.06 -32.98
CA ASP A 514 -12.02 5.71 -34.38
C ASP A 514 -10.62 6.09 -34.89
N LEU A 515 -9.60 5.82 -34.07
CA LEU A 515 -8.22 6.15 -34.39
C LEU A 515 -7.68 5.24 -35.49
N GLU A 516 -7.06 5.82 -36.51
CA GLU A 516 -6.50 5.08 -37.63
C GLU A 516 -5.09 5.55 -38.03
N TYR A 517 -4.28 4.61 -38.50
CA TYR A 517 -3.07 4.87 -39.27
C TYR A 517 -3.12 4.18 -40.63
N THR A 518 -2.28 4.62 -41.56
CA THR A 518 -2.16 4.04 -42.90
C THR A 518 -1.05 2.99 -42.89
N GLY A 519 -1.42 1.73 -43.16
CA GLY A 519 -0.52 0.59 -43.22
C GLY A 519 0.43 0.59 -44.44
N PRO A 520 1.40 -0.34 -44.49
CA PRO A 520 2.35 -0.45 -45.60
C PRO A 520 1.69 -0.70 -46.97
N ASP A 521 0.53 -1.33 -46.96
CA ASP A 521 -0.30 -1.67 -48.12
C ASP A 521 -1.32 -0.56 -48.47
N GLY A 522 -1.34 0.55 -47.72
CA GLY A 522 -2.30 1.63 -47.88
C GLY A 522 -3.65 1.40 -47.17
N SER A 523 -3.84 0.26 -46.50
CA SER A 523 -5.05 0.01 -45.70
C SER A 523 -5.11 0.91 -44.48
N LYS A 524 -6.33 1.21 -44.00
CA LYS A 524 -6.54 1.86 -42.70
C LYS A 524 -6.56 0.81 -41.61
N GLN A 525 -5.74 1.01 -40.60
CA GLN A 525 -5.53 0.09 -39.49
C GLN A 525 -5.65 0.84 -38.17
N ARG A 526 -6.16 0.18 -37.13
CA ARG A 526 -6.25 0.78 -35.78
C ARG A 526 -4.96 0.56 -35.01
N PRO A 527 -4.41 1.59 -34.34
CA PRO A 527 -3.25 1.43 -33.48
C PRO A 527 -3.63 0.69 -32.19
N VAL A 528 -2.66 0.02 -31.59
CA VAL A 528 -2.72 -0.41 -30.19
C VAL A 528 -2.25 0.75 -29.33
N MET A 529 -2.95 1.02 -28.22
CA MET A 529 -2.53 2.01 -27.25
C MET A 529 -1.99 1.35 -25.98
N ILE A 530 -0.82 1.80 -25.53
CA ILE A 530 -0.24 1.42 -24.25
C ILE A 530 -0.30 2.64 -23.34
N HIS A 531 -1.03 2.54 -22.24
CA HIS A 531 -0.96 3.51 -21.15
C HIS A 531 0.19 3.15 -20.23
N ARG A 532 0.92 4.16 -19.78
CA ARG A 532 1.90 3.92 -18.74
C ARG A 532 2.17 5.14 -17.89
N ALA A 533 2.52 4.88 -16.64
CA ALA A 533 3.09 5.84 -15.71
C ALA A 533 4.24 5.16 -14.96
N LEU A 534 5.41 5.80 -14.87
CA LEU A 534 6.59 5.22 -14.22
C LEU A 534 6.55 5.54 -12.73
N PHE A 535 6.29 6.79 -12.35
CA PHE A 535 6.10 7.19 -10.97
C PHE A 535 4.67 6.96 -10.48
N GLY A 536 3.71 6.90 -11.42
CA GLY A 536 2.30 7.00 -11.11
C GLY A 536 1.91 8.47 -10.98
N SER A 537 2.03 9.01 -9.76
CA SER A 537 1.94 10.47 -9.55
C SER A 537 3.19 10.98 -8.85
N ILE A 538 3.57 12.22 -9.16
CA ILE A 538 4.70 12.91 -8.57
C ILE A 538 4.53 13.01 -7.06
N GLU A 539 3.33 13.35 -6.58
CA GLU A 539 2.99 13.45 -5.17
C GLU A 539 3.20 12.11 -4.45
N ARG A 540 2.64 11.02 -4.98
CA ARG A 540 2.77 9.70 -4.37
C ARG A 540 4.22 9.22 -4.39
N PHE A 541 4.92 9.39 -5.50
CA PHE A 541 6.31 8.98 -5.62
C PHE A 541 7.23 9.79 -4.70
N PHE A 542 6.98 11.09 -4.56
CA PHE A 542 7.67 11.94 -3.59
C PHE A 542 7.50 11.43 -2.18
N ALA A 543 6.28 11.07 -1.77
CA ALA A 543 6.05 10.48 -0.45
C ALA A 543 6.84 9.19 -0.29
N VAL A 544 6.74 8.25 -1.25
CA VAL A 544 7.48 6.98 -1.19
C VAL A 544 8.98 7.21 -1.01
N LEU A 545 9.59 8.13 -1.77
CA LEU A 545 11.01 8.46 -1.62
C LEU A 545 11.30 9.10 -0.26
N LEU A 546 10.45 10.00 0.23
CA LEU A 546 10.62 10.63 1.54
C LEU A 546 10.65 9.58 2.65
N GLU A 547 9.76 8.58 2.60
CA GLU A 547 9.72 7.50 3.61
C GLU A 547 10.87 6.50 3.42
N HIS A 548 11.18 6.13 2.17
CA HIS A 548 12.29 5.25 1.82
C HIS A 548 13.61 5.78 2.38
N TYR A 549 13.88 7.07 2.19
CA TYR A 549 15.10 7.73 2.68
C TYR A 549 15.01 8.24 4.12
N ALA A 550 13.86 8.11 4.80
CA ALA A 550 13.59 8.76 6.09
C ALA A 550 13.96 10.25 6.08
N GLY A 551 13.72 10.95 4.96
CA GLY A 551 14.11 12.35 4.73
C GLY A 551 15.57 12.63 4.41
N ALA A 552 16.47 11.64 4.49
CA ALA A 552 17.88 11.77 4.15
C ALA A 552 18.11 11.47 2.66
N PHE A 553 17.55 12.32 1.80
CA PHE A 553 17.66 12.16 0.34
C PHE A 553 19.12 12.05 -0.13
N PRO A 554 19.41 11.29 -1.20
CA PRO A 554 20.67 11.35 -1.92
C PRO A 554 21.04 12.77 -2.31
N ALA A 555 22.33 13.08 -2.41
CA ALA A 555 22.79 14.44 -2.67
C ALA A 555 22.19 15.02 -3.94
N TRP A 556 21.97 14.20 -4.97
CA TRP A 556 21.36 14.68 -6.22
C TRP A 556 19.91 15.14 -6.06
N LEU A 557 19.14 14.56 -5.12
CA LEU A 557 17.76 14.96 -4.78
C LEU A 557 17.66 16.00 -3.67
N ALA A 558 18.64 16.03 -2.76
CA ALA A 558 18.56 16.86 -1.56
C ALA A 558 18.29 18.35 -1.89
N PRO A 559 17.34 19.02 -1.22
CA PRO A 559 16.97 20.40 -1.53
C PRO A 559 18.14 21.35 -1.29
N VAL A 560 18.93 21.08 -0.25
CA VAL A 560 20.23 21.67 0.02
C VAL A 560 21.25 20.53 0.02
N GLN A 561 22.22 20.59 -0.88
CA GLN A 561 23.26 19.57 -1.04
C GLN A 561 24.39 19.79 -0.05
N ALA A 562 24.78 21.04 0.12
CA ALA A 562 25.80 21.44 1.08
C ALA A 562 25.41 22.69 1.85
N VAL A 563 25.80 22.79 3.11
CA VAL A 563 25.64 24.00 3.92
C VAL A 563 26.97 24.44 4.49
N GLY A 564 27.36 25.68 4.19
CA GLY A 564 28.51 26.37 4.78
C GLY A 564 28.22 26.74 6.23
N ILE A 565 29.04 26.27 7.15
CA ILE A 565 28.98 26.54 8.59
C ILE A 565 30.26 27.27 9.01
N PRO A 566 30.22 28.60 9.16
CA PRO A 566 31.38 29.37 9.61
C PRO A 566 31.66 29.11 11.09
N ILE A 567 32.94 28.98 11.48
CA ILE A 567 33.32 28.89 12.91
C ILE A 567 33.02 30.23 13.64
N GLY A 568 33.08 31.34 12.91
CA GLY A 568 32.79 32.70 13.39
C GLY A 568 32.53 33.66 12.23
N ASP A 569 32.04 34.87 12.51
CA ASP A 569 31.53 35.81 11.50
C ASP A 569 32.54 36.18 10.41
N ALA A 570 33.83 36.21 10.74
CA ALA A 570 34.91 36.49 9.79
C ALA A 570 34.97 35.48 8.62
N HIS A 571 34.46 34.26 8.80
CA HIS A 571 34.51 33.19 7.80
C HIS A 571 33.28 33.16 6.88
N VAL A 572 32.27 34.00 7.13
CA VAL A 572 31.02 34.02 6.35
C VAL A 572 31.29 34.36 4.89
N GLU A 573 32.07 35.41 4.62
CA GLU A 573 32.38 35.84 3.25
C GLU A 573 33.17 34.75 2.49
N TYR A 574 34.06 34.05 3.17
CA TYR A 574 34.81 32.93 2.61
C TYR A 574 33.90 31.80 2.14
N LEU A 575 32.96 31.37 3.00
CA LEU A 575 31.98 30.33 2.64
C LEU A 575 30.94 30.82 1.60
N GLN A 576 30.63 32.12 1.55
CA GLN A 576 29.81 32.69 0.48
C GLN A 576 30.50 32.63 -0.88
N LYS A 577 31.82 32.85 -0.94
CA LYS A 577 32.62 32.65 -2.16
C LYS A 577 32.60 31.19 -2.61
N PHE A 578 32.86 30.27 -1.68
CA PHE A 578 32.72 28.82 -1.92
C PHE A 578 31.33 28.46 -2.48
N ALA A 579 30.26 28.93 -1.84
CA ALA A 579 28.90 28.66 -2.27
C ALA A 579 28.59 29.25 -3.65
N ALA A 580 29.10 30.46 -3.96
CA ALA A 580 28.93 31.08 -5.26
C ALA A 580 29.64 30.29 -6.38
N GLU A 581 30.84 29.78 -6.13
CA GLU A 581 31.57 28.92 -7.06
C GLU A 581 30.88 27.57 -7.27
N ALA A 582 30.40 26.95 -6.19
CA ALA A 582 29.62 25.71 -6.25
C ALA A 582 28.33 25.90 -7.06
N LYS A 583 27.59 26.99 -6.84
CA LYS A 583 26.36 27.33 -7.58
C LYS A 583 26.59 27.51 -9.08
N LYS A 584 27.73 28.07 -9.50
CA LYS A 584 28.10 28.16 -10.93
C LYS A 584 28.23 26.77 -11.60
N LYS A 585 28.48 25.72 -10.81
CA LYS A 585 28.51 24.32 -11.28
C LYS A 585 27.16 23.60 -11.11
N GLY A 586 26.08 24.33 -10.81
CA GLY A 586 24.73 23.76 -10.65
C GLY A 586 24.45 23.15 -9.26
N LEU A 587 25.36 23.32 -8.29
CA LEU A 587 25.17 22.79 -6.94
C LEU A 587 24.27 23.69 -6.09
N ARG A 588 23.47 23.05 -5.21
CA ARG A 588 22.56 23.73 -4.27
C ARG A 588 23.24 23.87 -2.92
N VAL A 589 23.96 24.98 -2.74
CA VAL A 589 24.75 25.25 -1.53
C VAL A 589 24.22 26.47 -0.79
N ASP A 590 23.95 26.34 0.49
CA ASP A 590 23.58 27.47 1.36
C ASP A 590 24.71 27.80 2.35
N VAL A 591 24.64 28.96 3.00
CA VAL A 591 25.57 29.36 4.06
C VAL A 591 24.74 29.79 5.27
N ASP A 592 24.97 29.17 6.42
CA ASP A 592 24.36 29.55 7.68
C ASP A 592 25.10 30.74 8.28
N ALA A 593 24.74 31.94 7.83
CA ALA A 593 25.26 33.22 8.32
C ALA A 593 24.53 33.73 9.58
N SER A 594 23.73 32.90 10.26
CA SER A 594 23.06 33.29 11.50
C SER A 594 24.08 33.54 12.63
N SER A 595 23.66 34.26 13.67
CA SER A 595 24.47 34.49 14.87
C SER A 595 24.52 33.28 15.82
N ASP A 596 24.03 32.11 15.40
CA ASP A 596 24.06 30.90 16.22
C ASP A 596 25.49 30.35 16.39
N ARG A 597 25.75 29.70 17.52
CA ARG A 597 27.03 29.00 17.73
C ARG A 597 27.18 27.86 16.73
N MET A 598 28.40 27.61 16.26
CA MET A 598 28.73 26.54 15.30
C MET A 598 28.05 25.20 15.61
N GLN A 599 28.07 24.75 16.88
CA GLN A 599 27.45 23.49 17.27
C GLN A 599 25.92 23.47 17.11
N LYS A 600 25.25 24.61 17.27
CA LYS A 600 23.81 24.74 16.99
C LYS A 600 23.56 24.67 15.49
N LYS A 601 24.38 25.33 14.67
CA LYS A 601 24.32 25.25 13.19
C LYS A 601 24.51 23.82 12.68
N ILE A 602 25.51 23.10 13.20
CA ILE A 602 25.74 21.68 12.88
C ILE A 602 24.50 20.84 13.24
N ARG A 603 23.93 21.01 14.44
CA ARG A 603 22.71 20.28 14.84
C ARG A 603 21.52 20.62 13.94
N ASN A 604 21.35 21.87 13.54
CA ASN A 604 20.28 22.28 12.62
C ASN A 604 20.47 21.64 11.24
N ALA A 605 21.68 21.62 10.71
CA ALA A 605 22.02 20.96 9.44
C ALA A 605 21.81 19.44 9.50
N GLN A 606 22.17 18.80 10.61
CA GLN A 606 21.90 17.37 10.85
C GLN A 606 20.40 17.07 10.89
N LYS A 607 19.61 17.89 11.59
CA LYS A 607 18.15 17.76 11.63
C LYS A 607 17.50 17.97 10.27
N ALA A 608 18.02 18.92 9.49
CA ALA A 608 17.63 19.15 8.10
C ALA A 608 18.18 18.09 7.13
N LYS A 609 18.97 17.13 7.63
CA LYS A 609 19.54 16.01 6.89
C LYS A 609 20.34 16.45 5.66
N VAL A 610 21.09 17.55 5.76
CA VAL A 610 21.96 18.03 4.66
C VAL A 610 23.11 17.04 4.42
N PRO A 611 23.37 16.60 3.17
CA PRO A 611 24.44 15.64 2.87
C PRO A 611 25.83 16.12 3.30
N PHE A 612 26.19 17.37 2.96
CA PHE A 612 27.50 17.94 3.27
C PHE A 612 27.38 19.15 4.21
N MET A 613 28.05 19.12 5.35
CA MET A 613 28.29 20.30 6.18
C MET A 613 29.72 20.78 5.93
N VAL A 614 29.86 21.94 5.30
CA VAL A 614 31.14 22.53 4.88
C VAL A 614 31.56 23.54 5.94
N ILE A 615 32.59 23.23 6.71
CA ILE A 615 33.08 24.03 7.84
C ILE A 615 34.35 24.76 7.41
N ALA A 616 34.49 26.02 7.82
CA ALA A 616 35.72 26.79 7.61
C ALA A 616 36.04 27.67 8.84
N GLY A 617 37.27 27.55 9.33
CA GLY A 617 37.91 28.42 10.31
C GLY A 617 39.07 29.22 9.74
N ASP A 618 39.86 29.83 10.64
CA ASP A 618 41.04 30.62 10.27
C ASP A 618 42.09 29.77 9.54
N GLU A 619 42.33 28.54 10.00
CA GLU A 619 43.29 27.60 9.38
C GLU A 619 42.85 27.19 7.96
N ASP A 620 41.57 26.82 7.79
CA ASP A 620 40.99 26.47 6.50
C ASP A 620 41.09 27.65 5.51
N MET A 621 40.70 28.85 5.97
CA MET A 621 40.72 30.07 5.16
C MET A 621 42.14 30.44 4.74
N ALA A 622 43.13 30.33 5.64
CA ALA A 622 44.53 30.60 5.33
C ALA A 622 45.12 29.59 4.34
N ALA A 623 44.66 28.34 4.39
CA ALA A 623 45.09 27.26 3.49
C ALA A 623 44.32 27.21 2.15
N GLY A 624 43.29 28.05 1.96
CA GLY A 624 42.42 27.96 0.79
C GLY A 624 41.61 26.65 0.74
N ALA A 625 41.23 26.14 1.91
CA ALA A 625 40.58 24.85 2.11
C ALA A 625 39.25 24.97 2.87
N VAL A 626 38.53 23.85 2.96
CA VAL A 626 37.34 23.64 3.79
C VAL A 626 37.40 22.26 4.41
N SER A 627 36.60 22.05 5.45
CA SER A 627 36.44 20.76 6.11
C SER A 627 35.02 20.23 5.92
N PHE A 628 34.87 18.95 5.57
CA PHE A 628 33.58 18.29 5.46
C PHE A 628 33.21 17.57 6.75
N ARG A 629 31.94 17.70 7.12
CA ARG A 629 31.27 16.84 8.08
C ARG A 629 30.04 16.21 7.42
N TYR A 630 29.92 14.90 7.55
CA TYR A 630 28.84 14.12 6.96
C TYR A 630 27.70 13.86 7.96
N ARG A 631 26.58 13.33 7.48
CA ARG A 631 25.38 13.04 8.28
C ARG A 631 25.66 12.02 9.40
N ASP A 632 26.51 11.03 9.11
CA ASP A 632 26.94 10.00 10.06
C ASP A 632 27.91 10.52 11.14
N GLY A 633 28.40 11.76 10.99
CA GLY A 633 29.31 12.43 11.90
C GLY A 633 30.80 12.28 11.55
N SER A 634 31.13 11.51 10.51
CA SER A 634 32.49 11.43 9.97
C SER A 634 32.95 12.78 9.40
N GLN A 635 34.27 12.98 9.34
CA GLN A 635 34.88 14.24 8.94
C GLN A 635 36.09 14.04 8.05
N GLU A 636 36.34 15.01 7.19
CA GLU A 636 37.50 15.10 6.31
C GLU A 636 37.92 16.56 6.25
N ASN A 637 39.13 16.87 6.71
CA ASN A 637 39.55 18.24 6.97
C ASN A 637 40.60 18.70 5.96
N GLY A 638 40.70 20.02 5.76
CA GLY A 638 41.75 20.62 4.92
C GLY A 638 41.65 20.30 3.44
N ILE A 639 40.42 20.13 2.93
CA ILE A 639 40.15 19.85 1.52
C ILE A 639 40.24 21.16 0.73
N PRO A 640 41.12 21.29 -0.28
CA PRO A 640 41.18 22.48 -1.13
C PRO A 640 39.81 22.80 -1.73
N VAL A 641 39.44 24.08 -1.81
CA VAL A 641 38.10 24.52 -2.26
C VAL A 641 37.68 23.91 -3.61
N GLU A 642 38.58 23.90 -4.60
CA GLU A 642 38.28 23.34 -5.92
C GLU A 642 37.98 21.83 -5.86
N GLU A 643 38.75 21.09 -5.06
CA GLU A 643 38.59 19.66 -4.85
C GLU A 643 37.30 19.35 -4.08
N ALA A 644 37.00 20.13 -3.04
CA ALA A 644 35.76 20.02 -2.28
C ALA A 644 34.52 20.19 -3.19
N ILE A 645 34.51 21.21 -4.04
CA ILE A 645 33.43 21.43 -5.02
C ILE A 645 33.35 20.27 -6.01
N ALA A 646 34.49 19.80 -6.53
CA ALA A 646 34.53 18.67 -7.46
C ALA A 646 34.00 17.38 -6.82
N LYS A 647 34.30 17.15 -5.55
CA LYS A 647 33.81 15.99 -4.79
C LYS A 647 32.30 16.01 -4.60
N ILE A 648 31.73 17.17 -4.23
CA ILE A 648 30.27 17.33 -4.13
C ILE A 648 29.62 17.09 -5.49
N ALA A 649 30.17 17.69 -6.56
CA ALA A 649 29.65 17.52 -7.92
C ALA A 649 29.66 16.06 -8.36
N LYS A 650 30.75 15.34 -8.10
CA LYS A 650 30.84 13.92 -8.42
C LYS A 650 29.79 13.07 -7.69
N VAL A 651 29.59 13.28 -6.39
CA VAL A 651 28.56 12.55 -5.63
C VAL A 651 27.15 12.83 -6.17
N VAL A 652 26.89 14.06 -6.60
CA VAL A 652 25.62 14.45 -7.23
C VAL A 652 25.45 13.81 -8.61
N GLU A 653 26.50 13.78 -9.42
CA GLU A 653 26.49 13.18 -10.76
C GLU A 653 26.33 11.65 -10.71
N ASP A 654 27.08 11.00 -9.83
CA ASP A 654 27.07 9.56 -9.61
C ASP A 654 25.82 9.10 -8.82
N ARG A 655 25.00 10.04 -8.32
CA ARG A 655 23.77 9.80 -7.54
C ARG A 655 23.97 8.93 -6.30
N VAL A 656 25.15 9.01 -5.71
CA VAL A 656 25.54 8.17 -4.57
C VAL A 656 24.86 8.64 -3.29
N GLN A 657 24.43 7.67 -2.47
CA GLN A 657 23.96 7.93 -1.12
C GLN A 657 25.15 8.03 -0.16
N ILE A 658 25.21 9.13 0.59
CA ILE A 658 26.27 9.45 1.56
C ILE A 658 25.72 9.82 2.94
#